data_AF-A0ABD3TXA2-F1
#
_entry.id   AF-A0ABD3TXA2-F1
#
_cell.length_a   1.000
_cell.length_b   1.000
_cell.length_c   1.000
_cell.angle_alpha   90.00
_cell.angle_beta   90.00
_cell.angle_gamma   90.00
#
_symmetry.space_group_name_H-M   'P 1'
#
loop_
_entity.id
_entity.type
_entity.pdbx_description
1 polymer ?
#
loop_
_entity_poly.entity_id
_entity_poly.type
_entity_poly.pdbx_seq_one_letter_code
_entity_poly.pdbx_strand_id
1 'polypeptide(L)'
;MNCKESKAAAADIMDNGKYVRYTPEQVEALERLYHECPKPSSMRRQQVIRECPILSNIEPKQIKVWFQNRRCREKQRKEASRLQAVNRKMTAMNKLLMEENDRLQKQVSQLVYENSYFRQHTPSNVQKDTSCESVVTNGQQQQHHLTPQHPPRDASPAGLLSIAEETLTEFLSKATGTAVEWVQMPGMKPGPDSIGIVAISHGCTGVAARACGLVGLEPTRVAEILKDRTSWYRDCRAVDVLNALPTANGGTIELLYMQLYAPTTLAPGRDFWLLRYTSVMDDGSLVVCERSLSNTQNGPSMPPVQNFVRAEMLPSGYLIRPCDGGGSIIHIVDHMNLEAWSVPEVLRPLYESSTVLAQKTTMAALRQLRQMSHDISQSSVTNWGRRPAALRALSHRLCRGFNDALNGFTDEGWSLIGSDGMDDVTILVNSNPDKLMGLNISFANEYSSICNAVLCAKASMLLQNVPPALLLRFLREHRSEWADNNIDAYSAAAFKIGPSTFLGPQLGNFGGQVILPLAQTIEHEELLEVIKLEGVSHSPEDAMMPRDVFLLQLCSGMDENAVGTCAELIFAPIDASFADDAPLLPSGFRIIPLDSGKEASSPNRTLDLASALETGKAGNKPSNELAVNNGATRSVMTIAFQFAFESHMQDNVASMARQYIHSIISSVQRVALALSPSNLGPHAGLRSPLGTPEAHTLARWISRSYRGYMGVELLKSCDEGSESILKALWHHSDAIMCCSVKAMPVFTFANQAGLDMLETTLVALQDISLEKIFDDHGRKNLCSEFPQIMHQGFASLQSGICLSSMGRPISYERAVAWKVLNEEDNAHCICFMFVNWSFV
;
A
#
# COMPACT_ATOMS: atom_id res chain seq x y z
N MET A 1 -18.12 -72.64 60.16
CA MET A 1 -19.09 -71.59 60.51
C MET A 1 -18.46 -70.25 60.16
N ASN A 2 -18.52 -69.83 58.90
CA ASN A 2 -19.59 -69.13 58.17
C ASN A 2 -19.66 -67.61 58.40
N CYS A 3 -19.58 -66.89 57.27
CA CYS A 3 -19.99 -65.50 57.03
C CYS A 3 -18.97 -64.35 57.25
N LYS A 4 -17.67 -64.52 56.96
CA LYS A 4 -16.76 -63.36 56.79
C LYS A 4 -15.86 -63.33 55.53
N GLU A 5 -15.79 -64.39 54.74
CA GLU A 5 -14.86 -64.44 53.58
C GLU A 5 -15.45 -64.01 52.23
N SER A 6 -16.75 -63.72 52.13
CA SER A 6 -17.40 -63.38 50.85
C SER A 6 -17.61 -61.88 50.60
N LYS A 7 -17.09 -60.98 51.45
CA LYS A 7 -17.16 -59.51 51.25
C LYS A 7 -15.83 -58.83 50.93
N ALA A 8 -14.69 -59.52 51.05
CA ALA A 8 -13.39 -58.94 50.73
C ALA A 8 -13.02 -58.99 49.24
N ALA A 9 -13.68 -59.85 48.45
CA ALA A 9 -13.41 -60.01 47.01
C ALA A 9 -14.24 -59.09 46.09
N ALA A 10 -15.10 -58.22 46.65
CA ALA A 10 -16.01 -57.36 45.87
C ALA A 10 -15.68 -55.86 45.96
N ALA A 11 -14.61 -55.47 46.66
CA ALA A 11 -14.23 -54.06 46.84
C ALA A 11 -13.15 -53.56 45.85
N ASP A 12 -12.64 -54.43 44.97
CA ASP A 12 -11.54 -54.10 44.04
C ASP A 12 -12.01 -53.77 42.61
N ILE A 13 -13.32 -53.61 42.42
CA ILE A 13 -13.92 -53.30 41.12
C ILE A 13 -14.97 -52.21 41.32
N MET A 14 -14.52 -50.97 41.57
CA MET A 14 -15.23 -49.76 41.14
C MET A 14 -14.44 -48.48 41.48
N ASP A 15 -14.13 -47.73 40.41
CA ASP A 15 -13.89 -46.28 40.37
C ASP A 15 -12.44 -45.73 40.54
N ASN A 16 -11.54 -46.08 39.62
CA ASN A 16 -10.26 -45.38 39.44
C ASN A 16 -10.15 -44.59 38.12
N GLY A 17 -11.30 -44.22 37.53
CA GLY A 17 -11.40 -43.83 36.13
C GLY A 17 -11.39 -42.33 35.79
N LYS A 18 -10.74 -41.43 36.55
CA LYS A 18 -10.83 -39.98 36.23
C LYS A 18 -9.56 -39.14 36.16
N TYR A 19 -8.38 -39.57 36.62
CA TYR A 19 -7.14 -38.81 36.40
C TYR A 19 -5.93 -39.72 36.18
N VAL A 20 -5.39 -39.70 34.97
CA VAL A 20 -4.12 -40.36 34.64
C VAL A 20 -2.99 -39.47 35.14
N ARG A 21 -2.20 -39.96 36.09
CA ARG A 21 -1.00 -39.27 36.59
C ARG A 21 0.22 -39.85 35.88
N TYR A 22 0.77 -39.09 34.94
CA TYR A 22 1.99 -39.46 34.22
C TYR A 22 3.20 -39.39 35.15
N THR A 23 4.15 -40.32 35.01
CA THR A 23 5.45 -40.23 35.70
C THR A 23 6.29 -39.10 35.10
N PRO A 24 7.29 -38.55 35.82
CA PRO A 24 8.18 -37.53 35.28
C PRO A 24 8.83 -37.93 33.94
N GLU A 25 9.24 -39.19 33.81
CA GLU A 25 9.88 -39.75 32.61
C GLU A 25 8.90 -39.84 31.44
N GLN A 26 7.63 -40.16 31.72
CA GLN A 26 6.55 -40.15 30.72
C GLN A 26 6.23 -38.73 30.26
N VAL A 27 6.21 -37.75 31.17
CA VAL A 27 6.02 -36.34 30.83
C VAL A 27 7.15 -35.86 29.94
N GLU A 28 8.41 -36.14 30.29
CA GLU A 28 9.58 -35.73 29.50
C GLU A 28 9.56 -36.34 28.09
N ALA A 29 9.19 -37.61 27.96
CA ALA A 29 9.03 -38.26 26.66
C ALA A 29 7.90 -37.62 25.82
N LEU A 30 6.74 -37.34 26.43
CA LEU A 30 5.64 -36.64 25.76
C LEU A 30 6.00 -35.21 25.39
N GLU A 31 6.80 -34.51 26.20
CA GLU A 31 7.32 -33.18 25.89
C GLU A 31 8.30 -33.20 24.73
N ARG A 32 9.25 -34.14 24.68
CA ARG A 32 10.13 -34.32 23.51
C ARG A 32 9.34 -34.55 22.22
N LEU A 33 8.36 -35.45 22.26
CA LEU A 33 7.46 -35.70 21.12
C LEU A 33 6.61 -34.49 20.73
N TYR A 34 6.25 -33.64 21.69
CA TYR A 34 5.51 -32.40 21.43
C TYR A 34 6.33 -31.37 20.64
N HIS A 35 7.65 -31.30 20.90
CA HIS A 35 8.54 -30.43 20.13
C HIS A 35 8.69 -30.90 18.68
N GLU A 36 8.63 -32.21 18.43
CA GLU A 36 8.69 -32.77 17.07
C GLU A 36 7.35 -32.69 16.33
N CYS A 37 6.24 -33.03 16.98
CA CYS A 37 4.92 -33.09 16.34
C CYS A 37 3.80 -32.67 17.30
N PRO A 38 3.40 -31.38 17.34
CA PRO A 38 2.38 -30.87 18.27
C PRO A 38 0.95 -31.39 18.02
N LYS A 39 0.69 -32.00 16.85
CA LYS A 39 -0.61 -32.54 16.44
C LYS A 39 -0.44 -33.96 15.85
N PRO A 40 -0.07 -34.97 16.67
CA PRO A 40 0.22 -36.30 16.16
C PRO A 40 -1.05 -36.98 15.63
N SER A 41 -0.94 -37.62 14.46
CA SER A 41 -2.03 -38.39 13.84
C SER A 41 -2.39 -39.64 14.65
N SER A 42 -3.50 -40.30 14.32
CA SER A 42 -3.87 -41.56 14.99
C SER A 42 -2.80 -42.64 14.84
N MET A 43 -2.26 -42.79 13.63
CA MET A 43 -1.19 -43.72 13.34
C MET A 43 0.09 -43.36 14.10
N ARG A 44 0.48 -42.07 14.11
CA ARG A 44 1.69 -41.63 14.82
C ARG A 44 1.61 -41.90 16.33
N ARG A 45 0.44 -41.70 16.95
CA ARG A 45 0.23 -42.03 18.37
C ARG A 45 0.39 -43.53 18.66
N GLN A 46 -0.11 -44.40 17.78
CA GLN A 46 0.06 -45.85 17.92
C GLN A 46 1.52 -46.28 17.73
N GLN A 47 2.22 -45.65 16.80
CA GLN A 47 3.64 -45.91 16.54
C GLN A 47 4.51 -45.50 17.75
N VAL A 48 4.29 -44.32 18.30
CA VAL A 48 5.01 -43.82 19.49
C VAL A 48 4.90 -44.76 20.69
N ILE A 49 3.73 -45.37 20.92
CA ILE A 49 3.54 -46.33 22.00
C ILE A 49 4.40 -47.59 21.80
N ARG A 50 4.62 -48.00 20.55
CA ARG A 50 5.50 -49.15 20.22
C ARG A 50 6.98 -48.79 20.30
N GLU A 51 7.34 -47.57 19.92
CA GLU A 51 8.73 -47.10 19.84
C GLU A 51 9.28 -46.63 21.20
N CYS A 52 8.41 -46.17 22.10
CA CYS A 52 8.79 -45.70 23.44
C CYS A 52 8.23 -46.64 24.52
N PRO A 53 9.04 -47.60 25.03
CA PRO A 53 8.61 -48.54 26.07
C PRO A 53 8.06 -47.86 27.33
N ILE A 54 8.53 -46.65 27.65
CA ILE A 54 8.09 -45.83 28.78
C ILE A 54 6.61 -45.39 28.64
N LEU A 55 6.11 -45.30 27.41
CA LEU A 55 4.72 -44.93 27.08
C LEU A 55 3.83 -46.16 26.76
N SER A 56 4.37 -47.38 26.85
CA SER A 56 3.66 -48.62 26.49
C SER A 56 2.37 -48.85 27.27
N ASN A 57 2.30 -48.34 28.50
CA ASN A 57 1.14 -48.44 29.40
C ASN A 57 0.14 -47.27 29.26
N ILE A 58 0.29 -46.41 28.25
CA ILE A 58 -0.57 -45.24 28.02
C ILE A 58 -1.45 -45.49 26.80
N GLU A 59 -2.75 -45.26 26.95
CA GLU A 59 -3.68 -45.43 25.82
C GLU A 59 -3.52 -44.31 24.77
N PRO A 60 -3.72 -44.59 23.47
CA PRO A 60 -3.67 -43.57 22.41
C PRO A 60 -4.63 -42.39 22.64
N LYS A 61 -5.76 -42.62 23.33
CA LYS A 61 -6.71 -41.57 23.73
C LYS A 61 -6.13 -40.65 24.80
N GLN A 62 -5.38 -41.18 25.76
CA GLN A 62 -4.75 -40.39 26.82
C GLN A 62 -3.65 -39.49 26.25
N ILE A 63 -2.85 -40.00 25.29
CA ILE A 63 -1.89 -39.19 24.52
C ILE A 63 -2.62 -38.06 23.78
N LYS A 64 -3.78 -38.32 23.15
CA LYS A 64 -4.60 -37.28 22.51
C LYS A 64 -4.91 -36.13 23.47
N VAL A 65 -5.42 -36.49 24.64
CA VAL A 65 -5.88 -35.53 25.66
C VAL A 65 -4.70 -34.77 26.24
N TRP A 66 -3.56 -35.43 26.48
CA TRP A 66 -2.35 -34.77 26.92
C TRP A 66 -1.90 -33.69 25.91
N PHE A 67 -1.84 -34.02 24.62
CA PHE A 67 -1.45 -33.06 23.57
C PHE A 67 -2.48 -31.93 23.39
N GLN A 68 -3.78 -32.22 23.55
CA GLN A 68 -4.83 -31.18 23.56
C GLN A 68 -4.66 -30.23 24.75
N ASN A 69 -4.46 -30.77 25.96
CA ASN A 69 -4.27 -29.99 27.18
C ASN A 69 -2.95 -29.21 27.16
N ARG A 70 -1.87 -29.79 26.63
CA ARG A 70 -0.57 -29.12 26.48
C ARG A 70 -0.67 -27.92 25.54
N ARG A 71 -1.40 -28.06 24.41
CA ARG A 71 -1.70 -26.93 23.50
C ARG A 71 -2.56 -25.87 24.16
N CYS A 72 -3.59 -26.28 24.91
CA CYS A 72 -4.45 -25.35 25.63
C CYS A 72 -3.66 -24.55 26.69
N ARG A 73 -2.83 -25.23 27.50
CA ARG A 73 -1.96 -24.59 28.49
C ARG A 73 -0.90 -23.68 27.88
N GLU A 74 -0.33 -24.08 26.74
CA GLU A 74 0.60 -23.23 25.99
C GLU A 74 -0.10 -21.97 25.47
N LYS A 75 -1.29 -22.14 24.88
CA LYS A 75 -2.11 -21.01 24.42
C LYS A 75 -2.45 -20.08 25.59
N GLN A 76 -2.90 -20.62 26.72
CA GLN A 76 -3.18 -19.84 27.92
C GLN A 76 -1.96 -19.09 28.46
N ARG A 77 -0.78 -19.74 28.51
CA ARG A 77 0.47 -19.06 28.91
C ARG A 77 0.81 -17.92 27.95
N LYS A 78 0.75 -18.15 26.65
CA LYS A 78 1.00 -17.12 25.63
C LYS A 78 0.00 -15.97 25.74
N GLU A 79 -1.28 -16.25 25.93
CA GLU A 79 -2.32 -15.24 26.15
C GLU A 79 -2.12 -14.48 27.47
N ALA A 80 -1.77 -15.15 28.57
CA ALA A 80 -1.50 -14.49 29.85
C ALA A 80 -0.29 -13.55 29.75
N SER A 81 0.80 -14.00 29.12
CA SER A 81 1.97 -13.15 28.85
C SER A 81 1.62 -11.98 27.94
N ARG A 82 0.79 -12.19 26.90
CA ARG A 82 0.30 -11.13 26.01
C ARG A 82 -0.54 -10.11 26.78
N LEU A 83 -1.47 -10.56 27.63
CA LEU A 83 -2.32 -9.71 28.46
C LEU A 83 -1.49 -8.91 29.47
N GLN A 84 -0.49 -9.53 30.10
CA GLN A 84 0.44 -8.81 30.99
C GLN A 84 1.23 -7.73 30.23
N ALA A 85 1.72 -8.04 29.03
CA ALA A 85 2.40 -7.05 28.19
C ALA A 85 1.48 -5.89 27.80
N VAL A 86 0.25 -6.18 27.36
CA VAL A 86 -0.77 -5.16 27.04
C VAL A 86 -1.12 -4.32 28.27
N ASN A 87 -1.27 -4.94 29.46
CA ASN A 87 -1.59 -4.22 30.68
C ASN A 87 -0.45 -3.27 31.11
N ARG A 88 0.82 -3.68 30.96
CA ARG A 88 1.97 -2.79 31.15
C ARG A 88 1.94 -1.61 30.17
N LYS A 89 1.70 -1.88 28.88
CA LYS A 89 1.57 -0.82 27.86
C LYS A 89 0.41 0.14 28.18
N MET A 90 -0.74 -0.39 28.58
CA MET A 90 -1.92 0.39 28.94
C MET A 90 -1.67 1.24 30.19
N THR A 91 -0.96 0.71 31.18
CA THR A 91 -0.57 1.46 32.40
C THR A 91 0.38 2.60 32.05
N ALA A 92 1.38 2.37 31.20
CA ALA A 92 2.27 3.41 30.71
C ALA A 92 1.52 4.47 29.88
N MET A 93 0.60 4.06 29.00
CA MET A 93 -0.26 4.96 28.23
C MET A 93 -1.18 5.79 29.13
N ASN A 94 -1.78 5.17 30.16
CA ASN A 94 -2.62 5.88 31.13
C ASN A 94 -1.81 6.92 31.91
N LYS A 95 -0.56 6.61 32.29
CA LYS A 95 0.35 7.57 32.92
C LYS A 95 0.57 8.78 32.00
N LEU A 96 0.82 8.55 30.70
CA LEU A 96 0.98 9.63 29.71
C LEU A 96 -0.27 10.47 29.54
N LEU A 97 -1.45 9.84 29.46
CA LEU A 97 -2.71 10.55 29.36
C LEU A 97 -2.98 11.39 30.62
N MET A 98 -2.63 10.89 31.81
CA MET A 98 -2.75 11.68 33.04
C MET A 98 -1.76 12.86 33.09
N GLU A 99 -0.53 12.67 32.63
CA GLU A 99 0.49 13.73 32.52
C GLU A 99 0.01 14.85 31.58
N GLU A 100 -0.52 14.52 30.40
CA GLU A 100 -1.09 15.51 29.48
C GLU A 100 -2.36 16.17 30.03
N ASN A 101 -3.22 15.42 30.73
CA ASN A 101 -4.43 15.98 31.31
C ASN A 101 -4.10 17.00 32.41
N ASP A 102 -3.15 16.67 33.31
CA ASP A 102 -2.65 17.62 34.32
C ASP A 102 -2.05 18.88 33.67
N ARG A 103 -1.30 18.70 32.58
CA ARG A 103 -0.70 19.81 31.82
C ARG A 103 -1.77 20.70 31.17
N LEU A 104 -2.77 20.11 30.51
CA LEU A 104 -3.90 20.83 29.92
C LEU A 104 -4.71 21.54 31.00
N GLN A 105 -4.92 20.92 32.15
CA GLN A 105 -5.63 21.51 33.28
C GLN A 105 -4.87 22.73 33.83
N LYS A 106 -3.53 22.69 33.89
CA LYS A 106 -2.70 23.86 34.21
C LYS A 106 -2.83 24.97 33.17
N GLN A 107 -2.82 24.64 31.87
CA GLN A 107 -3.02 25.62 30.80
C GLN A 107 -4.39 26.28 30.85
N VAL A 108 -5.46 25.50 31.04
CA VAL A 108 -6.82 26.02 31.23
C VAL A 108 -6.87 26.94 32.45
N SER A 109 -6.24 26.55 33.56
CA SER A 109 -6.19 27.38 34.76
C SER A 109 -5.48 28.72 34.51
N GLN A 110 -4.38 28.69 33.76
CA GLN A 110 -3.65 29.91 33.38
C GLN A 110 -4.46 30.81 32.43
N LEU A 111 -5.07 30.24 31.39
CA LEU A 111 -5.91 30.99 30.45
C LEU A 111 -7.16 31.58 31.13
N VAL A 112 -7.76 30.86 32.08
CA VAL A 112 -8.88 31.37 32.90
C VAL A 112 -8.41 32.52 33.79
N TYR A 113 -7.23 32.41 34.40
CA TYR A 113 -6.63 33.49 35.18
C TYR A 113 -6.36 34.73 34.31
N GLU A 114 -5.72 34.58 33.15
CA GLU A 114 -5.46 35.66 32.19
C GLU A 114 -6.78 36.30 31.70
N ASN A 115 -7.79 35.51 31.34
CA ASN A 115 -9.11 36.03 30.96
C ASN A 115 -9.77 36.83 32.10
N SER A 116 -9.68 36.34 33.33
CA SER A 116 -10.22 37.03 34.50
C SER A 116 -9.50 38.37 34.74
N TYR A 117 -8.18 38.40 34.52
CA TYR A 117 -7.36 39.62 34.59
C TYR A 117 -7.76 40.62 33.50
N PHE A 118 -7.88 40.20 32.24
CA PHE A 118 -8.33 41.09 31.15
C PHE A 118 -9.75 41.62 31.37
N ARG A 119 -10.65 40.80 31.92
CA ARG A 119 -12.01 41.23 32.30
C ARG A 119 -12.04 42.23 33.44
N GLN A 120 -11.08 42.18 34.36
CA GLN A 120 -10.96 43.16 35.46
C GLN A 120 -10.32 44.48 35.03
N HIS A 121 -9.49 44.47 33.98
CA HIS A 121 -8.78 45.65 33.48
C HIS A 121 -9.44 46.35 32.27
N THR A 122 -10.59 45.87 31.79
CA THR A 122 -11.39 46.57 30.77
C THR A 122 -12.50 47.37 31.46
N PRO A 123 -12.48 48.72 31.49
CA PRO A 123 -13.55 49.49 32.09
C PRO A 123 -14.83 49.33 31.26
N SER A 124 -15.90 48.93 31.94
CA SER A 124 -17.26 48.96 31.42
C SER A 124 -17.73 50.40 31.22
N ASN A 125 -17.41 50.98 30.06
CA ASN A 125 -18.18 52.12 29.53
C ASN A 125 -19.19 51.60 28.52
N VAL A 126 -20.39 51.34 29.03
CA VAL A 126 -21.61 51.25 28.22
C VAL A 126 -21.91 52.66 27.72
N GLN A 127 -21.54 52.94 26.48
CA GLN A 127 -22.19 53.98 25.70
C GLN A 127 -22.60 53.39 24.35
N LYS A 128 -23.92 53.31 24.16
CA LYS A 128 -24.56 53.06 22.88
C LYS A 128 -23.97 54.03 21.86
N ASP A 129 -23.32 53.50 20.84
CA ASP A 129 -23.37 54.09 19.51
C ASP A 129 -23.28 52.98 18.47
N THR A 130 -24.42 52.83 17.79
CA THR A 130 -24.59 52.14 16.53
C THR A 130 -23.76 52.82 15.46
N SER A 131 -22.61 52.27 15.10
CA SER A 131 -21.95 52.47 13.79
C SER A 131 -20.57 51.83 13.83
N CYS A 132 -20.37 50.73 13.09
CA CYS A 132 -19.05 50.35 12.58
C CYS A 132 -19.28 49.68 11.23
N GLU A 133 -19.16 50.54 10.24
CA GLU A 133 -19.25 50.35 8.81
C GLU A 133 -18.35 49.22 8.32
N SER A 134 -18.96 48.32 7.54
CA SER A 134 -18.29 47.36 6.68
C SER A 134 -17.43 48.09 5.65
N VAL A 135 -16.12 48.04 5.80
CA VAL A 135 -15.18 48.42 4.73
C VAL A 135 -14.45 47.17 4.26
N VAL A 136 -14.99 46.63 3.18
CA VAL A 136 -14.27 45.77 2.24
C VAL A 136 -13.27 46.68 1.50
N THR A 137 -11.97 46.51 1.76
CA THR A 137 -10.94 46.96 0.84
C THR A 137 -10.13 45.76 0.36
N ASN A 138 -10.57 45.24 -0.78
CA ASN A 138 -9.66 44.59 -1.71
C ASN A 138 -8.61 45.63 -2.15
N GLY A 139 -7.35 45.37 -1.83
CA GLY A 139 -6.21 46.15 -2.28
C GLY A 139 -4.94 45.31 -2.16
N GLN A 140 -4.44 44.87 -3.30
CA GLN A 140 -3.18 44.14 -3.48
C GLN A 140 -2.02 44.75 -2.69
N GLN A 141 -1.58 44.08 -1.63
CA GLN A 141 -0.21 44.15 -1.16
C GLN A 141 0.24 42.76 -0.75
N GLN A 142 1.07 42.16 -1.61
CA GLN A 142 1.93 41.02 -1.27
C GLN A 142 2.79 41.42 -0.06
N GLN A 143 2.42 40.92 1.12
CA GLN A 143 3.35 40.84 2.24
C GLN A 143 4.16 39.56 2.10
N HIS A 144 5.35 39.70 1.50
CA HIS A 144 6.47 38.83 1.84
C HIS A 144 6.70 38.97 3.35
N HIS A 145 6.25 38.00 4.15
CA HIS A 145 6.60 37.93 5.55
C HIS A 145 8.08 37.58 5.68
N LEU A 146 8.87 38.61 5.94
CA LEU A 146 10.25 38.54 6.40
C LEU A 146 10.27 37.81 7.74
N THR A 147 10.94 36.66 7.79
CA THR A 147 11.48 36.07 9.03
C THR A 147 12.28 37.13 9.79
N PRO A 148 12.24 37.16 11.15
CA PRO A 148 13.08 38.07 11.93
C PRO A 148 14.55 37.82 11.54
N GLN A 149 15.18 38.79 10.88
CA GLN A 149 16.60 38.73 10.59
C GLN A 149 17.37 38.87 11.90
N HIS A 150 17.69 37.75 12.53
CA HIS A 150 18.71 37.70 13.56
C HIS A 150 20.05 38.15 12.95
N PRO A 151 20.89 38.87 13.71
CA PRO A 151 22.24 39.20 13.25
C PRO A 151 22.98 37.93 12.82
N PRO A 152 23.92 38.03 11.86
CA PRO A 152 24.64 36.86 11.37
C PRO A 152 25.31 36.13 12.53
N ARG A 153 25.02 34.84 12.66
CA ARG A 153 25.45 34.06 13.81
C ARG A 153 26.88 33.58 13.59
N ASP A 154 27.71 33.66 14.62
CA ASP A 154 29.11 33.21 14.58
C ASP A 154 29.16 31.68 14.45
N ALA A 155 30.06 31.18 13.61
CA ALA A 155 30.28 29.76 13.38
C ALA A 155 31.31 29.13 14.33
N SER A 156 31.80 29.90 15.31
CA SER A 156 32.63 29.37 16.39
C SER A 156 31.92 28.23 17.13
N PRO A 157 32.67 27.33 17.80
CA PRO A 157 32.07 26.27 18.62
C PRO A 157 31.05 26.77 19.64
N ALA A 158 31.26 27.98 20.20
CA ALA A 158 30.32 28.64 21.10
C ALA A 158 29.04 29.10 20.39
N GLY A 159 29.16 29.64 19.17
CA GLY A 159 28.01 30.00 18.34
C GLY A 159 27.18 28.77 17.93
N LEU A 160 27.82 27.68 17.52
CA LEU A 160 27.15 26.41 17.22
C LEU A 160 26.45 25.81 18.45
N LEU A 161 27.06 25.94 19.64
CA LEU A 161 26.42 25.52 20.89
C LEU A 161 25.19 26.37 21.22
N SER A 162 25.26 27.69 21.07
CA SER A 162 24.09 28.56 21.28
C SER A 162 22.93 28.20 20.34
N ILE A 163 23.26 27.92 19.09
CA ILE A 163 22.33 27.40 18.10
C ILE A 163 21.71 26.08 18.56
N ALA A 164 22.53 25.15 19.04
CA ALA A 164 22.08 23.84 19.52
C ALA A 164 21.13 23.95 20.73
N GLU A 165 21.42 24.82 21.69
CA GLU A 165 20.61 25.02 22.90
C GLU A 165 19.25 25.69 22.61
N GLU A 166 19.21 26.66 21.69
CA GLU A 166 17.96 27.24 21.20
C GLU A 166 17.13 26.18 20.47
N THR A 167 17.78 25.39 19.61
CA THR A 167 17.12 24.28 18.88
C THR A 167 16.51 23.28 19.84
N LEU A 168 17.23 22.91 20.90
CA LEU A 168 16.74 22.03 21.96
C LEU A 168 15.50 22.62 22.63
N THR A 169 15.54 23.91 22.99
CA THR A 169 14.44 24.61 23.67
C THR A 169 13.19 24.66 22.80
N GLU A 170 13.31 25.04 21.53
CA GLU A 170 12.21 25.06 20.57
C GLU A 170 11.68 23.66 20.24
N PHE A 171 12.56 22.68 20.10
CA PHE A 171 12.16 21.29 19.87
C PHE A 171 11.32 20.77 21.05
N LEU A 172 11.77 20.97 22.29
CA LEU A 172 11.04 20.50 23.47
C LEU A 172 9.67 21.18 23.60
N SER A 173 9.55 22.45 23.24
CA SER A 173 8.27 23.17 23.23
C SER A 173 7.30 22.68 22.14
N LYS A 174 7.79 22.09 21.04
CA LYS A 174 6.96 21.40 20.04
C LYS A 174 6.60 19.98 20.47
N ALA A 175 7.58 19.23 20.99
CA ALA A 175 7.45 17.83 21.37
C ALA A 175 6.49 17.65 22.55
N THR A 176 6.63 18.50 23.57
CA THR A 176 5.86 18.41 24.82
C THR A 176 4.94 19.59 25.06
N GLY A 177 5.07 20.68 24.29
CA GLY A 177 4.33 21.92 24.49
C GLY A 177 3.14 22.11 23.53
N THR A 178 2.72 23.36 23.37
CA THR A 178 1.66 23.84 22.46
C THR A 178 2.20 24.88 21.47
N ALA A 179 3.51 24.86 21.21
CA ALA A 179 4.16 25.80 20.30
C ALA A 179 3.63 25.73 18.86
N VAL A 180 3.02 24.60 18.50
CA VAL A 180 2.30 24.38 17.24
C VAL A 180 0.90 23.92 17.59
N GLU A 181 -0.09 24.41 16.84
CA GLU A 181 -1.46 23.92 16.92
C GLU A 181 -1.55 22.52 16.31
N TRP A 182 -1.58 21.52 17.19
CA TRP A 182 -1.61 20.12 16.81
C TRP A 182 -3.04 19.61 16.67
N VAL A 183 -3.37 19.12 15.48
CA VAL A 183 -4.64 18.44 15.20
C VAL A 183 -4.36 16.95 15.05
N GLN A 184 -5.13 16.11 15.72
CA GLN A 184 -4.98 14.65 15.59
C GLN A 184 -5.16 14.23 14.13
N MET A 185 -4.28 13.36 13.63
CA MET A 185 -4.36 12.92 12.24
C MET A 185 -5.69 12.18 11.98
N PRO A 186 -6.42 12.53 10.89
CA PRO A 186 -7.68 11.86 10.53
C PRO A 186 -7.53 10.34 10.39
N GLY A 187 -8.56 9.58 10.76
CA GLY A 187 -8.59 8.12 10.63
C GLY A 187 -7.85 7.35 11.73
N MET A 188 -7.11 8.02 12.61
CA MET A 188 -6.45 7.36 13.76
C MET A 188 -7.47 6.97 14.84
N LYS A 189 -7.59 5.66 15.11
CA LYS A 189 -8.30 5.14 16.29
C LYS A 189 -7.31 4.96 17.45
N PRO A 190 -7.48 5.69 18.58
CA PRO A 190 -6.63 5.47 19.75
C PRO A 190 -6.88 4.08 20.34
N GLY A 191 -5.82 3.39 20.75
CA GLY A 191 -5.93 2.06 21.35
C GLY A 191 -4.57 1.44 21.69
N PRO A 192 -4.54 0.33 22.46
CA PRO A 192 -3.29 -0.34 22.84
C PRO A 192 -2.50 -0.92 21.65
N ASP A 193 -3.19 -1.15 20.53
CA ASP A 193 -2.61 -1.64 19.27
C ASP A 193 -2.30 -0.50 18.28
N SER A 194 -2.60 0.77 18.58
CA SER A 194 -2.29 1.89 17.68
C SER A 194 -0.78 2.12 17.59
N ILE A 195 -0.30 2.63 16.45
CA ILE A 195 1.12 3.00 16.23
C ILE A 195 1.65 4.06 17.22
N GLY A 196 0.74 4.86 17.76
CA GLY A 196 0.98 5.97 18.65
C GLY A 196 -0.16 6.98 18.54
N ILE A 197 0.04 8.14 19.14
CA ILE A 197 -0.79 9.32 18.91
C ILE A 197 -0.04 10.17 17.90
N VAL A 198 -0.62 10.40 16.74
CA VAL A 198 -0.03 11.23 15.68
C VAL A 198 -0.90 12.46 15.47
N ALA A 199 -0.26 13.61 15.42
CA ALA A 199 -0.87 14.89 15.16
C ALA A 199 -0.11 15.61 14.05
N ILE A 200 -0.83 16.44 13.30
CA ILE A 200 -0.32 17.28 12.21
C ILE A 200 -0.57 18.73 12.57
N SER A 201 0.27 19.62 12.05
CA SER A 201 0.04 21.05 12.19
C SER A 201 -1.07 21.54 11.27
N HIS A 202 -1.76 22.59 11.71
CA HIS A 202 -2.64 23.41 10.87
C HIS A 202 -2.11 24.85 10.86
N GLY A 203 -1.91 25.44 9.67
CA GLY A 203 -1.55 26.85 9.52
C GLY A 203 -0.16 27.27 10.02
N CYS A 204 0.79 26.36 10.21
CA CYS A 204 2.17 26.73 10.54
C CYS A 204 3.00 27.04 9.27
N THR A 205 4.16 27.67 9.45
CA THR A 205 5.15 27.86 8.38
C THR A 205 5.74 26.50 7.96
N GLY A 206 5.56 26.11 6.70
CA GLY A 206 5.97 24.78 6.24
C GLY A 206 5.01 23.68 6.71
N VAL A 207 5.50 22.45 6.76
CA VAL A 207 4.76 21.25 7.17
C VAL A 207 5.30 20.71 8.48
N ALA A 208 4.42 20.27 9.37
CA ALA A 208 4.84 19.68 10.63
C ALA A 208 3.96 18.52 11.09
N ALA A 209 4.61 17.53 11.67
CA ALA A 209 3.99 16.35 12.25
C ALA A 209 4.64 16.04 13.60
N ARG A 210 3.83 15.55 14.53
CA ARG A 210 4.26 15.10 15.85
C ARG A 210 3.68 13.73 16.12
N ALA A 211 4.50 12.83 16.65
CA ALA A 211 4.02 11.55 17.13
C ALA A 211 4.55 11.21 18.52
N CYS A 212 3.72 10.53 19.31
CA CYS A 212 4.10 9.96 20.60
C CYS A 212 3.78 8.47 20.61
N GLY A 213 4.75 7.63 21.00
CA GLY A 213 4.59 6.18 21.01
C GLY A 213 5.47 5.48 22.04
N LEU A 214 5.10 4.25 22.39
CA LEU A 214 5.86 3.37 23.29
C LEU A 214 6.57 2.28 22.47
N VAL A 215 7.85 2.06 22.76
CA VAL A 215 8.68 1.04 22.10
C VAL A 215 9.46 0.24 23.15
N GLY A 216 9.55 -1.07 22.96
CA GLY A 216 10.34 -1.97 23.83
C GLY A 216 11.83 -1.97 23.51
N LEU A 217 12.45 -0.79 23.38
CA LEU A 217 13.89 -0.60 23.14
C LEU A 217 14.44 0.45 24.12
N GLU A 218 15.70 0.32 24.52
CA GLU A 218 16.36 1.29 25.40
C GLU A 218 16.67 2.63 24.68
N PRO A 219 16.78 3.76 25.40
CA PRO A 219 16.90 5.08 24.79
C PRO A 219 18.07 5.23 23.81
N THR A 220 19.24 4.70 24.18
CA THR A 220 20.45 4.72 23.34
C THR A 220 20.23 3.97 22.03
N ARG A 221 19.64 2.78 22.09
CA ARG A 221 19.34 1.97 20.91
C ARG A 221 18.31 2.63 19.99
N VAL A 222 17.31 3.30 20.56
CA VAL A 222 16.34 4.09 19.78
C VAL A 222 17.06 5.21 19.04
N ALA A 223 17.93 5.96 19.70
CA ALA A 223 18.66 7.05 19.07
C ALA A 223 19.60 6.55 17.95
N GLU A 224 20.30 5.44 18.15
CA GLU A 224 21.12 4.81 17.09
C GLU A 224 20.32 4.51 15.84
N ILE A 225 19.16 3.85 16.00
CA ILE A 225 18.28 3.49 14.87
C ILE A 225 17.76 4.75 14.17
N LEU A 226 17.29 5.75 14.92
CA LEU A 226 16.72 6.97 14.34
C LEU A 226 17.77 7.86 13.67
N LYS A 227 19.01 7.89 14.19
CA LYS A 227 20.13 8.62 13.57
C LYS A 227 20.55 8.01 12.23
N ASP A 228 20.50 6.69 12.08
CA ASP A 228 20.74 5.98 10.82
C ASP A 228 19.50 6.01 9.91
N ARG A 229 19.19 7.21 9.40
CA ARG A 229 18.04 7.42 8.50
C ARG A 229 18.10 6.55 7.26
N THR A 230 19.28 6.23 6.73
CA THR A 230 19.40 5.43 5.51
C THR A 230 18.92 3.98 5.68
N SER A 231 18.88 3.48 6.92
CA SER A 231 18.40 2.13 7.22
C SER A 231 16.88 1.97 7.25
N TRP A 232 16.12 3.07 7.39
CA TRP A 232 14.67 2.98 7.61
C TRP A 232 13.85 4.02 6.83
N TYR A 233 14.39 5.21 6.59
CA TYR A 233 13.70 6.27 5.87
C TYR A 233 13.89 6.10 4.37
N ARG A 234 12.89 5.51 3.70
CA ARG A 234 12.96 5.12 2.28
C ARG A 234 13.25 6.28 1.32
N ASP A 235 12.79 7.47 1.67
CA ASP A 235 13.02 8.68 0.86
C ASP A 235 14.41 9.29 1.15
N CYS A 236 15.15 8.80 2.15
CA CYS A 236 16.51 9.24 2.45
C CYS A 236 17.52 8.54 1.54
N ARG A 237 18.23 9.35 0.75
CA ARG A 237 19.31 8.88 -0.12
C ARG A 237 20.62 8.70 0.64
N ALA A 238 21.05 9.76 1.32
CA ALA A 238 22.34 9.85 1.96
C ALA A 238 22.30 10.77 3.19
N VAL A 239 23.14 10.48 4.17
CA VAL A 239 23.42 11.32 5.33
C VAL A 239 24.92 11.27 5.60
N ASP A 240 25.60 12.38 5.37
CA ASP A 240 27.03 12.52 5.57
C ASP A 240 27.30 13.39 6.80
N VAL A 241 27.93 12.83 7.82
CA VAL A 241 28.38 13.58 9.00
C VAL A 241 29.74 14.21 8.67
N LEU A 242 29.75 15.52 8.45
CA LEU A 242 30.95 16.24 8.03
C LEU A 242 31.84 16.63 9.21
N ASN A 243 31.25 16.89 10.37
CA ASN A 243 31.99 17.24 11.58
C ASN A 243 31.20 16.83 12.84
N ALA A 244 31.91 16.52 13.92
CA ALA A 244 31.34 16.23 15.22
C ALA A 244 32.15 16.92 16.33
N LEU A 245 31.46 17.65 17.21
CA LEU A 245 32.04 18.46 18.27
C LEU A 245 31.42 18.05 19.61
N PRO A 246 32.20 17.58 20.60
CA PRO A 246 31.69 17.33 21.94
C PRO A 246 31.39 18.66 22.64
N THR A 247 30.36 18.68 23.49
CA THR A 247 30.01 19.84 24.31
C THR A 247 30.42 19.64 25.76
N ALA A 248 30.61 20.74 26.51
CA ALA A 248 31.03 20.69 27.91
C ALA A 248 30.01 19.95 28.81
N ASN A 249 28.75 19.93 28.42
CA ASN A 249 27.65 19.28 29.16
C ASN A 249 27.48 17.80 28.78
N GLY A 250 28.47 17.18 28.15
CA GLY A 250 28.43 15.77 27.73
C GLY A 250 27.56 15.51 26.50
N GLY A 251 27.11 16.55 25.80
CA GLY A 251 26.40 16.43 24.53
C GLY A 251 27.34 16.37 23.33
N THR A 252 26.79 16.21 22.13
CA THR A 252 27.53 16.18 20.87
C THR A 252 26.77 16.95 19.80
N ILE A 253 27.47 17.86 19.12
CA ILE A 253 26.98 18.62 17.97
C ILE A 253 27.57 17.98 16.71
N GLU A 254 26.72 17.56 15.78
CA GLU A 254 27.10 17.01 14.48
C GLU A 254 26.64 17.97 13.38
N LEU A 255 27.55 18.29 12.45
CA LEU A 255 27.22 18.99 11.22
C LEU A 255 27.04 17.95 10.12
N LEU A 256 25.87 17.93 9.50
CA LEU A 256 25.51 16.88 8.56
C LEU A 256 24.84 17.41 7.30
N TYR A 257 25.13 16.73 6.20
CA TYR A 257 24.52 16.95 4.92
C TYR A 257 23.59 15.77 4.62
N MET A 258 22.31 16.06 4.34
CA MET A 258 21.31 15.02 4.08
C MET A 258 20.66 15.25 2.72
N GLN A 259 20.43 14.17 2.00
CA GLN A 259 19.75 14.17 0.70
C GLN A 259 18.52 13.26 0.74
N LEU A 260 17.42 13.75 0.17
CA LEU A 260 16.18 13.01 -0.04
C LEU A 260 15.92 12.82 -1.54
N TYR A 261 15.46 11.63 -1.90
CA TYR A 261 15.00 11.32 -3.25
C TYR A 261 13.80 12.18 -3.65
N ALA A 262 13.68 12.47 -4.94
CA ALA A 262 12.44 12.97 -5.49
C ALA A 262 11.39 11.84 -5.50
N PRO A 263 10.14 12.13 -5.12
CA PRO A 263 9.07 11.13 -5.14
C PRO A 263 8.63 10.77 -6.56
N THR A 264 8.82 11.67 -7.53
CA THR A 264 8.39 11.55 -8.94
C THR A 264 9.48 12.08 -9.87
N THR A 265 9.36 11.82 -11.17
CA THR A 265 10.29 12.37 -12.18
C THR A 265 10.02 13.83 -12.54
N LEU A 266 8.98 14.45 -11.94
CA LEU A 266 8.50 15.79 -12.27
C LEU A 266 9.00 16.87 -11.30
N ALA A 267 9.83 16.49 -10.33
CA ALA A 267 10.43 17.39 -9.36
C ALA A 267 11.86 16.92 -9.01
N PRO A 268 12.78 17.84 -8.67
CA PRO A 268 14.14 17.50 -8.21
C PRO A 268 14.13 16.84 -6.82
N GLY A 269 15.26 16.33 -6.32
CA GLY A 269 15.41 15.86 -4.93
C GLY A 269 15.53 17.03 -3.93
N ARG A 270 15.52 16.75 -2.62
CA ARG A 270 15.75 17.79 -1.57
C ARG A 270 17.07 17.55 -0.87
N ASP A 271 17.82 18.60 -0.59
CA ASP A 271 18.98 18.52 0.27
C ASP A 271 18.85 19.43 1.50
N PHE A 272 19.59 19.09 2.55
CA PHE A 272 19.56 19.78 3.83
C PHE A 272 20.97 19.95 4.36
N TRP A 273 21.26 21.13 4.88
CA TRP A 273 22.47 21.42 5.64
C TRP A 273 22.10 21.61 7.10
N LEU A 274 22.43 20.64 7.95
CA LEU A 274 21.83 20.47 9.27
C LEU A 274 22.89 20.54 10.38
N LEU A 275 22.46 21.11 11.50
CA LEU A 275 23.08 20.89 12.81
C LEU A 275 22.19 19.93 13.60
N ARG A 276 22.79 18.85 14.08
CA ARG A 276 22.17 17.87 14.99
C ARG A 276 22.84 17.97 16.36
N TYR A 277 22.05 18.13 17.40
CA TYR A 277 22.52 18.13 18.77
C TYR A 277 21.95 16.92 19.53
N THR A 278 22.84 16.10 20.09
CA THR A 278 22.50 14.97 20.95
C THR A 278 22.90 15.29 22.38
N SER A 279 21.98 15.18 23.33
CA SER A 279 22.23 15.48 24.75
C SER A 279 21.40 14.56 25.66
N VAL A 280 21.98 14.22 26.82
CA VAL A 280 21.28 13.51 27.89
C VAL A 280 20.82 14.53 28.92
N MET A 281 19.54 14.47 29.28
CA MET A 281 18.93 15.34 30.28
C MET A 281 19.11 14.78 31.70
N ASP A 282 18.89 15.63 32.71
CA ASP A 282 19.03 15.28 34.13
C ASP A 282 18.09 14.15 34.59
N ASP A 283 16.94 13.99 33.91
CA ASP A 283 15.97 12.93 34.17
C ASP A 283 16.33 11.58 33.49
N GLY A 284 17.48 11.51 32.83
CA GLY A 284 17.94 10.34 32.07
C GLY A 284 17.32 10.24 30.67
N SER A 285 16.50 11.20 30.25
CA SER A 285 15.97 11.27 28.89
C SER A 285 17.08 11.61 27.89
N LEU A 286 17.03 11.02 26.71
CA LEU A 286 17.94 11.32 25.60
C LEU A 286 17.21 12.19 24.57
N VAL A 287 17.81 13.31 24.20
CA VAL A 287 17.28 14.22 23.17
C VAL A 287 18.23 14.26 21.99
N VAL A 288 17.67 14.15 20.79
CA VAL A 288 18.35 14.39 19.52
C VAL A 288 17.53 15.42 18.77
N CYS A 289 17.99 16.67 18.69
CA CYS A 289 17.30 17.74 17.98
C CYS A 289 18.11 18.24 16.78
N GLU A 290 17.42 18.62 15.72
CA GLU A 290 18.01 19.01 14.46
C GLU A 290 17.39 20.31 13.94
N ARG A 291 18.20 21.10 13.24
CA ARG A 291 17.73 22.21 12.43
C ARG A 291 18.67 22.52 11.27
N SER A 292 18.14 23.18 10.24
CA SER A 292 18.95 23.73 9.18
C SER A 292 19.83 24.88 9.66
N LEU A 293 21.06 24.92 9.15
CA LEU A 293 21.97 26.04 9.34
C LEU A 293 21.77 27.05 8.20
N SER A 294 21.26 28.24 8.53
CA SER A 294 21.17 29.37 7.62
C SER A 294 22.12 30.49 8.05
N ASN A 295 22.85 31.04 7.08
CA ASN A 295 23.55 32.32 7.16
C ASN A 295 24.49 32.53 8.39
N THR A 296 25.37 31.57 8.68
CA THR A 296 26.44 31.73 9.68
C THR A 296 27.61 32.55 9.11
N GLN A 297 28.02 33.63 9.77
CA GLN A 297 29.20 34.40 9.39
C GLN A 297 30.46 33.53 9.55
N ASN A 298 31.25 33.41 8.48
CA ASN A 298 32.49 32.61 8.43
C ASN A 298 32.33 31.11 8.77
N GLY A 299 31.10 30.58 8.68
CA GLY A 299 30.82 29.17 8.94
C GLY A 299 30.86 28.26 7.73
N PRO A 300 30.88 26.93 7.95
CA PRO A 300 30.77 25.96 6.87
C PRO A 300 29.47 26.18 6.12
N SER A 301 29.59 26.60 4.86
CA SER A 301 28.47 26.77 3.93
C SER A 301 28.46 25.62 2.95
N MET A 302 27.26 25.09 2.70
CA MET A 302 27.05 24.07 1.68
C MET A 302 26.51 24.74 0.42
N PRO A 303 27.28 24.78 -0.69
CA PRO A 303 26.81 25.35 -1.94
C PRO A 303 25.58 24.59 -2.46
N PRO A 304 24.78 25.20 -3.36
CA PRO A 304 23.72 24.50 -4.05
C PRO A 304 24.27 23.30 -4.83
N VAL A 305 23.61 22.15 -4.71
CA VAL A 305 23.99 20.92 -5.41
C VAL A 305 23.07 20.72 -6.60
N GLN A 306 23.64 20.32 -7.74
CA GLN A 306 22.87 20.08 -8.97
C GLN A 306 21.81 19.00 -8.73
N ASN A 307 20.61 19.18 -9.30
CA ASN A 307 19.45 18.28 -9.18
C ASN A 307 18.79 18.22 -7.79
N PHE A 308 19.20 19.08 -6.85
CA PHE A 308 18.57 19.22 -5.54
C PHE A 308 18.08 20.65 -5.30
N VAL A 309 16.98 20.77 -4.57
CA VAL A 309 16.49 22.03 -3.99
C VAL A 309 16.76 22.02 -2.49
N ARG A 310 17.41 23.07 -1.98
CA ARG A 310 17.71 23.23 -0.56
C ARG A 310 16.44 23.47 0.22
N ALA A 311 16.05 22.46 1.00
CA ALA A 311 14.94 22.55 1.94
C ALA A 311 15.44 23.00 3.33
N GLU A 312 14.50 23.45 4.15
CA GLU A 312 14.77 23.91 5.50
C GLU A 312 14.14 22.98 6.52
N MET A 313 14.95 22.48 7.46
CA MET A 313 14.47 21.78 8.64
C MET A 313 14.36 22.80 9.77
N LEU A 314 13.14 23.05 10.21
CA LEU A 314 12.88 23.81 11.42
C LEU A 314 13.13 22.90 12.64
N PRO A 315 13.26 23.44 13.88
CA PRO A 315 13.60 22.62 15.04
C PRO A 315 12.72 21.39 15.17
N SER A 316 13.34 20.24 14.96
CA SER A 316 12.79 18.89 14.79
C SER A 316 13.62 17.90 15.61
N GLY A 317 13.16 16.66 15.78
CA GLY A 317 13.96 15.63 16.43
C GLY A 317 13.18 14.62 17.25
N TYR A 318 13.87 14.04 18.23
CA TYR A 318 13.44 12.92 19.03
C TYR A 318 13.70 13.19 20.53
N LEU A 319 12.67 13.06 21.35
CA LEU A 319 12.77 13.02 22.81
C LEU A 319 12.46 11.59 23.25
N ILE A 320 13.45 10.93 23.84
CA ILE A 320 13.41 9.50 24.17
C ILE A 320 13.54 9.36 25.67
N ARG A 321 12.43 9.02 26.33
CA ARG A 321 12.36 8.91 27.78
C ARG A 321 12.36 7.43 28.20
N PRO A 322 13.18 7.03 29.18
CA PRO A 322 13.10 5.68 29.73
C PRO A 322 11.73 5.41 30.35
N CYS A 323 11.25 4.17 30.25
CA CYS A 323 9.96 3.75 30.81
C CYS A 323 10.13 2.69 31.91
N ASP A 324 9.37 2.84 33.00
CA ASP A 324 9.32 1.88 34.11
C ASP A 324 8.81 0.51 33.60
N GLY A 325 9.69 -0.50 33.56
CA GLY A 325 9.37 -1.84 33.06
C GLY A 325 10.07 -2.26 31.76
N GLY A 326 11.01 -1.44 31.26
CA GLY A 326 11.84 -1.71 30.10
C GLY A 326 11.26 -1.12 28.80
N GLY A 327 12.08 -0.38 28.06
CA GLY A 327 11.68 0.32 26.84
C GLY A 327 11.76 1.85 26.96
N SER A 328 11.20 2.54 25.97
CA SER A 328 11.23 3.99 25.85
C SER A 328 9.89 4.58 25.40
N ILE A 329 9.55 5.74 25.93
CA ILE A 329 8.50 6.63 25.43
C ILE A 329 9.16 7.63 24.50
N ILE A 330 8.67 7.69 23.26
CA ILE A 330 9.32 8.44 22.19
C ILE A 330 8.35 9.53 21.73
N HIS A 331 8.83 10.77 21.73
CA HIS A 331 8.20 11.89 21.05
C HIS A 331 9.02 12.26 19.83
N ILE A 332 8.38 12.27 18.66
CA ILE A 332 8.98 12.63 17.37
C ILE A 332 8.34 13.93 16.91
N VAL A 333 9.15 14.89 16.47
CA VAL A 333 8.69 16.10 15.78
C VAL A 333 9.44 16.22 14.46
N ASP A 334 8.71 16.24 13.36
CA ASP A 334 9.23 16.57 12.04
C ASP A 334 8.61 17.90 11.62
N HIS A 335 9.42 18.91 11.37
CA HIS A 335 8.98 20.25 10.97
C HIS A 335 9.91 20.77 9.86
N MET A 336 9.38 20.89 8.64
CA MET A 336 10.18 21.17 7.46
C MET A 336 9.48 22.18 6.55
N ASN A 337 10.25 23.04 5.90
CA ASN A 337 9.83 23.74 4.70
C ASN A 337 10.50 23.05 3.50
N LEU A 338 9.69 22.41 2.66
CA LEU A 338 10.15 21.59 1.53
C LEU A 338 10.20 22.38 0.21
N GLU A 339 10.12 23.72 0.29
CA GLU A 339 10.18 24.61 -0.87
C GLU A 339 9.17 24.25 -1.95
N ALA A 340 7.89 24.07 -1.57
CA ALA A 340 6.84 23.61 -2.46
C ALA A 340 6.64 24.49 -3.71
N TRP A 341 6.96 25.78 -3.61
CA TRP A 341 6.91 26.71 -4.74
C TRP A 341 7.90 26.39 -5.87
N SER A 342 8.92 25.57 -5.59
CA SER A 342 9.89 25.09 -6.58
C SER A 342 9.34 24.00 -7.51
N VAL A 343 8.16 23.43 -7.22
CA VAL A 343 7.54 22.37 -8.04
C VAL A 343 6.28 22.85 -8.77
N PRO A 344 5.86 22.13 -9.84
CA PRO A 344 4.57 22.37 -10.47
C PRO A 344 3.41 22.37 -9.47
N GLU A 345 2.42 23.24 -9.68
CA GLU A 345 1.29 23.44 -8.78
C GLU A 345 0.56 22.13 -8.43
N VAL A 346 0.40 21.24 -9.42
CA VAL A 346 -0.23 19.93 -9.25
C VAL A 346 0.49 19.02 -8.26
N LEU A 347 1.80 19.23 -8.01
CA LEU A 347 2.61 18.42 -7.09
C LEU A 347 2.84 19.08 -5.73
N ARG A 348 2.46 20.35 -5.55
CA ARG A 348 2.62 21.07 -4.27
C ARG A 348 2.03 20.32 -3.07
N PRO A 349 0.89 19.61 -3.17
CA PRO A 349 0.37 18.85 -2.04
C PRO A 349 1.35 17.81 -1.47
N LEU A 350 2.29 17.29 -2.27
CA LEU A 350 3.33 16.37 -1.78
C LEU A 350 4.35 17.03 -0.84
N TYR A 351 4.45 18.35 -0.88
CA TYR A 351 5.42 19.15 -0.12
C TYR A 351 4.77 20.08 0.90
N GLU A 352 3.47 20.37 0.75
CA GLU A 352 2.67 21.24 1.64
C GLU A 352 1.74 20.47 2.57
N SER A 353 1.62 19.15 2.43
CA SER A 353 0.76 18.32 3.28
C SER A 353 1.50 17.77 4.49
N SER A 354 1.14 18.26 5.68
CA SER A 354 1.59 17.69 6.96
C SER A 354 1.18 16.22 7.13
N THR A 355 0.07 15.79 6.51
CA THR A 355 -0.36 14.38 6.51
C THR A 355 0.63 13.50 5.74
N VAL A 356 1.07 13.95 4.56
CA VAL A 356 2.06 13.23 3.74
C VAL A 356 3.40 13.15 4.50
N LEU A 357 3.84 14.25 5.11
CA LEU A 357 5.04 14.27 5.97
C LEU A 357 4.93 13.25 7.12
N ALA A 358 3.80 13.29 7.84
CA ALA A 358 3.57 12.42 8.99
C ALA A 358 3.65 10.94 8.60
N GLN A 359 3.12 10.56 7.45
CA GLN A 359 3.09 9.17 7.01
C GLN A 359 4.44 8.67 6.53
N LYS A 360 5.12 9.47 5.71
CA LYS A 360 6.39 9.09 5.09
C LYS A 360 7.56 9.11 6.07
N THR A 361 7.51 9.98 7.07
CA THR A 361 8.64 10.20 7.98
C THR A 361 8.28 9.81 9.42
N THR A 362 7.32 10.50 10.03
CA THR A 362 7.05 10.38 11.47
C THR A 362 6.52 9.01 11.87
N MET A 363 5.52 8.50 11.14
CA MET A 363 4.92 7.19 11.36
C MET A 363 5.90 6.09 10.95
N ALA A 364 6.59 6.23 9.82
CA ALA A 364 7.59 5.27 9.37
C ALA A 364 8.68 5.02 10.43
N ALA A 365 9.13 6.08 11.13
CA ALA A 365 10.07 5.96 12.24
C ALA A 365 9.51 5.10 13.39
N LEU A 366 8.26 5.34 13.81
CA LEU A 366 7.61 4.53 14.85
C LEU A 366 7.38 3.08 14.41
N ARG A 367 6.98 2.83 13.16
CA ARG A 367 6.83 1.48 12.59
C ARG A 367 8.14 0.73 12.64
N GLN A 368 9.23 1.35 12.21
CA GLN A 368 10.55 0.74 12.23
C GLN A 368 10.97 0.33 13.65
N LEU A 369 10.82 1.24 14.61
CA LEU A 369 11.19 0.97 16.00
C LEU A 369 10.38 -0.18 16.60
N ARG A 370 9.07 -0.24 16.30
CA ARG A 370 8.20 -1.36 16.71
C ARG A 370 8.60 -2.66 16.06
N GLN A 371 8.90 -2.64 14.76
CA GLN A 371 9.37 -3.81 14.03
C GLN A 371 10.66 -4.36 14.62
N MET A 372 11.64 -3.49 14.87
CA MET A 372 12.92 -3.86 15.48
C MET A 372 12.75 -4.41 16.89
N SER A 373 11.89 -3.81 17.71
CA SER A 373 11.54 -4.32 19.04
C SER A 373 10.91 -5.71 18.97
N HIS A 374 10.04 -5.94 17.99
CA HIS A 374 9.37 -7.21 17.79
C HIS A 374 10.33 -8.33 17.37
N ASP A 375 11.25 -8.08 16.44
CA ASP A 375 12.18 -9.10 15.96
C ASP A 375 13.17 -9.54 17.04
N ILE A 376 13.57 -8.62 17.93
CA ILE A 376 14.41 -8.95 19.09
C ILE A 376 13.63 -9.88 20.04
N SER A 377 12.32 -9.71 20.14
CA SER A 377 11.46 -10.54 21.01
C SER A 377 11.11 -11.91 20.42
N GLN A 378 11.13 -12.07 19.08
CA GLN A 378 10.80 -13.32 18.38
C GLN A 378 12.02 -13.90 17.66
N SER A 379 12.71 -14.85 18.30
CA SER A 379 13.87 -15.54 17.73
C SER A 379 13.52 -16.70 16.76
N SER A 380 12.25 -16.85 16.35
CA SER A 380 11.86 -17.96 15.46
C SER A 380 12.13 -17.64 13.99
N VAL A 381 12.87 -18.54 13.35
CA VAL A 381 13.06 -18.59 11.90
C VAL A 381 11.71 -18.64 11.19
N THR A 382 11.47 -17.77 10.21
CA THR A 382 10.25 -17.78 9.39
C THR A 382 10.20 -19.07 8.54
N ASN A 383 9.03 -19.41 7.97
CA ASN A 383 8.79 -20.66 7.23
C ASN A 383 9.78 -20.96 6.07
N TRP A 384 10.66 -20.02 5.71
CA TRP A 384 11.63 -20.11 4.61
C TRP A 384 13.11 -20.06 5.06
N GLY A 385 13.41 -20.21 6.35
CA GLY A 385 14.80 -20.29 6.80
C GLY A 385 15.55 -18.94 6.90
N ARG A 386 14.97 -17.84 6.39
CA ARG A 386 15.59 -16.50 6.43
C ARG A 386 15.22 -15.72 7.70
N ARG A 387 16.17 -14.95 8.22
CA ARG A 387 15.94 -14.07 9.38
C ARG A 387 15.10 -12.85 8.94
N PRO A 388 14.19 -12.33 9.78
CA PRO A 388 13.41 -11.13 9.48
C PRO A 388 14.25 -9.92 9.04
N ALA A 389 15.45 -9.77 9.60
CA ALA A 389 16.39 -8.71 9.21
C ALA A 389 16.85 -8.80 7.75
N ALA A 390 17.09 -10.01 7.23
CA ALA A 390 17.49 -10.20 5.83
C ALA A 390 16.36 -9.84 4.86
N LEU A 391 15.11 -10.20 5.21
CA LEU A 391 13.93 -9.87 4.41
C LEU A 391 13.68 -8.35 4.37
N ARG A 392 13.91 -7.64 5.49
CA ARG A 392 13.90 -6.17 5.48
C ARG A 392 15.02 -5.58 4.65
N ALA A 393 16.24 -6.10 4.77
CA ALA A 393 17.36 -5.64 3.97
C ALA A 393 17.05 -5.76 2.46
N LEU A 394 16.43 -6.87 2.03
CA LEU A 394 15.96 -7.05 0.66
C LEU A 394 14.90 -6.01 0.25
N SER A 395 13.90 -5.76 1.09
CA SER A 395 12.89 -4.71 0.85
C SER A 395 13.53 -3.33 0.71
N HIS A 396 14.46 -2.97 1.60
CA HIS A 396 15.19 -1.69 1.52
C HIS A 396 16.05 -1.60 0.26
N ARG A 397 16.73 -2.68 -0.15
CA ARG A 397 17.53 -2.74 -1.38
C ARG A 397 16.65 -2.56 -2.63
N LEU A 398 15.46 -3.17 -2.67
CA LEU A 398 14.49 -2.95 -3.76
C LEU A 398 14.05 -1.48 -3.85
N CYS A 399 13.59 -0.89 -2.74
CA CYS A 399 13.18 0.51 -2.72
C CYS A 399 14.32 1.46 -3.09
N ARG A 400 15.52 1.24 -2.55
CA ARG A 400 16.69 2.06 -2.82
C ARG A 400 17.10 1.99 -4.29
N GLY A 401 17.20 0.78 -4.85
CA GLY A 401 17.54 0.61 -6.27
C GLY A 401 16.49 1.21 -7.22
N PHE A 402 15.20 1.14 -6.86
CA PHE A 402 14.14 1.82 -7.60
C PHE A 402 14.28 3.35 -7.53
N ASN A 403 14.51 3.89 -6.33
CA ASN A 403 14.69 5.34 -6.11
C ASN A 403 15.95 5.89 -6.81
N ASP A 404 17.05 5.15 -6.79
CA ASP A 404 18.30 5.51 -7.47
C ASP A 404 18.09 5.61 -8.99
N ALA A 405 17.40 4.63 -9.59
CA ALA A 405 17.10 4.63 -11.02
C ALA A 405 16.10 5.74 -11.40
N LEU A 406 15.07 5.93 -10.58
CA LEU A 406 14.04 6.95 -10.76
C LEU A 406 14.61 8.36 -10.69
N ASN A 407 15.62 8.61 -9.85
CA ASN A 407 16.26 9.93 -9.75
C ASN A 407 17.40 10.10 -10.76
N GLY A 408 18.24 9.07 -10.95
CA GLY A 408 19.28 9.09 -11.98
C GLY A 408 20.42 10.06 -11.70
N PHE A 409 20.93 10.08 -10.47
CA PHE A 409 21.99 11.02 -10.09
C PHE A 409 23.33 10.72 -10.79
N THR A 410 24.04 11.78 -11.17
CA THR A 410 25.27 11.71 -11.98
C THR A 410 26.48 11.21 -11.19
N ASP A 411 26.53 11.47 -9.89
CA ASP A 411 27.53 10.95 -8.95
C ASP A 411 27.44 9.41 -8.80
N GLU A 412 26.28 8.83 -9.10
CA GLU A 412 26.05 7.37 -9.16
C GLU A 412 26.34 6.77 -10.54
N GLY A 413 26.82 7.58 -11.50
CA GLY A 413 27.17 7.14 -12.85
C GLY A 413 26.02 7.16 -13.86
N TRP A 414 24.85 7.72 -13.52
CA TRP A 414 23.75 7.88 -14.48
C TRP A 414 23.98 9.07 -15.42
N SER A 415 23.64 8.88 -16.68
CA SER A 415 23.71 9.91 -17.72
C SER A 415 22.49 9.85 -18.63
N LEU A 416 22.05 11.01 -19.14
CA LEU A 416 20.89 11.14 -20.01
C LEU A 416 21.26 10.78 -21.46
N ILE A 417 20.50 9.87 -22.09
CA ILE A 417 20.55 9.73 -23.55
C ILE A 417 19.75 10.88 -24.15
N GLY A 418 20.39 11.68 -25.01
CA GLY A 418 19.71 12.76 -25.73
C GLY A 418 18.45 12.24 -26.44
N SER A 419 17.31 12.88 -26.17
CA SER A 419 16.10 12.75 -26.98
C SER A 419 15.94 14.00 -27.84
N ASP A 420 15.13 13.88 -28.89
CA ASP A 420 14.67 14.96 -29.77
C ASP A 420 13.71 15.95 -29.07
N GLY A 421 13.52 15.85 -27.74
CA GLY A 421 12.71 16.76 -26.94
C GLY A 421 11.19 16.53 -27.06
N MET A 422 10.76 15.51 -27.80
CA MET A 422 9.34 15.23 -28.11
C MET A 422 8.78 14.00 -27.38
N ASP A 423 9.58 13.33 -26.53
CA ASP A 423 9.22 12.07 -25.87
C ASP A 423 8.96 12.25 -24.36
N ASP A 424 7.80 11.80 -23.90
CA ASP A 424 7.38 11.83 -22.48
C ASP A 424 8.15 10.79 -21.62
N VAL A 425 8.97 9.95 -22.25
CA VAL A 425 9.82 8.93 -21.60
C VAL A 425 11.27 9.40 -21.50
N THR A 426 11.79 9.45 -20.27
CA THR A 426 13.20 9.76 -20.01
C THR A 426 14.02 8.47 -19.99
N ILE A 427 15.13 8.46 -20.74
CA ILE A 427 16.07 7.34 -20.78
C ILE A 427 17.41 7.73 -20.16
N LEU A 428 17.82 6.98 -19.14
CA LEU A 428 19.10 7.13 -18.47
C LEU A 428 19.95 5.88 -18.65
N VAL A 429 21.26 6.03 -18.76
CA VAL A 429 22.23 4.93 -18.83
C VAL A 429 23.23 5.05 -17.69
N ASN A 430 23.52 3.91 -17.08
CA ASN A 430 24.57 3.73 -16.10
C ASN A 430 25.57 2.68 -16.61
N SER A 431 26.81 3.10 -16.81
CA SER A 431 27.91 2.24 -17.24
C SER A 431 28.93 1.99 -16.12
N ASN A 432 28.58 2.29 -14.85
CA ASN A 432 29.50 2.18 -13.73
C ASN A 432 29.73 0.70 -13.34
N PRO A 433 30.96 0.17 -13.50
CA PRO A 433 31.27 -1.24 -13.27
C PRO A 433 30.96 -1.71 -11.84
N ASP A 434 30.96 -0.83 -10.85
CA ASP A 434 30.71 -1.19 -9.45
C ASP A 434 29.24 -1.58 -9.18
N LYS A 435 28.29 -1.03 -9.96
CA LYS A 435 26.87 -1.48 -9.94
C LYS A 435 26.63 -2.72 -10.80
N LEU A 436 27.59 -3.07 -11.65
CA LEU A 436 27.54 -4.18 -12.61
C LEU A 436 28.30 -5.42 -12.13
N MET A 437 29.23 -5.28 -11.17
CA MET A 437 29.96 -6.35 -10.47
C MET A 437 29.00 -7.24 -9.66
N GLY A 438 28.32 -8.14 -10.36
CA GLY A 438 27.37 -9.11 -9.79
C GLY A 438 26.22 -9.45 -10.74
N LEU A 439 26.01 -8.67 -11.81
CA LEU A 439 25.08 -9.02 -12.89
C LEU A 439 25.69 -10.06 -13.86
N ASN A 440 26.86 -10.62 -13.53
CA ASN A 440 27.36 -11.86 -14.11
C ASN A 440 26.44 -13.00 -13.67
N ILE A 441 25.30 -13.15 -14.34
CA ILE A 441 24.42 -14.27 -14.08
C ILE A 441 25.02 -15.49 -14.78
N SER A 442 25.89 -16.21 -14.07
CA SER A 442 26.39 -17.53 -14.49
C SER A 442 25.25 -18.54 -14.38
N PHE A 443 24.51 -18.71 -15.47
CA PHE A 443 23.55 -19.81 -15.61
C PHE A 443 24.27 -21.10 -16.00
N ALA A 444 23.68 -22.24 -15.67
CA ALA A 444 24.25 -23.59 -15.81
C ALA A 444 24.54 -24.08 -17.26
N ASN A 445 24.60 -23.20 -18.26
CA ASN A 445 25.11 -23.50 -19.60
C ASN A 445 26.18 -22.48 -19.99
N GLU A 446 27.26 -22.96 -20.59
CA GLU A 446 28.58 -22.34 -20.88
C GLU A 446 28.60 -21.05 -21.76
N TYR A 447 27.53 -20.26 -21.80
CA TYR A 447 27.49 -18.96 -22.50
C TYR A 447 27.26 -17.81 -21.50
N SER A 448 28.34 -17.10 -21.15
CA SER A 448 28.28 -15.84 -20.40
C SER A 448 28.02 -14.68 -21.37
N SER A 449 26.80 -14.14 -21.42
CA SER A 449 26.60 -12.78 -21.94
C SER A 449 26.93 -11.81 -20.81
N ILE A 450 27.91 -10.95 -21.06
CA ILE A 450 28.41 -9.98 -20.09
C ILE A 450 27.67 -8.68 -20.35
N CYS A 451 26.55 -8.46 -19.66
CA CYS A 451 25.94 -7.13 -19.63
C CYS A 451 26.89 -6.17 -18.90
N ASN A 452 27.20 -5.04 -19.53
CA ASN A 452 28.18 -4.07 -19.02
C ASN A 452 27.57 -2.67 -18.86
N ALA A 453 26.26 -2.52 -19.01
CA ALA A 453 25.53 -1.29 -18.76
C ALA A 453 24.07 -1.58 -18.32
N VAL A 454 23.49 -0.64 -17.59
CA VAL A 454 22.07 -0.64 -17.19
C VAL A 454 21.39 0.59 -17.76
N LEU A 455 20.24 0.41 -18.39
CA LEU A 455 19.38 1.46 -18.91
C LEU A 455 18.13 1.56 -18.05
N CYS A 456 17.74 2.77 -17.65
CA CYS A 456 16.47 3.04 -16.98
C CYS A 456 15.57 3.88 -17.88
N ALA A 457 14.38 3.35 -18.18
CA ALA A 457 13.32 4.10 -18.83
C ALA A 457 12.26 4.48 -17.78
N LYS A 458 11.95 5.77 -17.68
CA LYS A 458 11.05 6.30 -16.65
C LYS A 458 10.11 7.37 -17.20
N ALA A 459 8.90 7.41 -16.65
CA ALA A 459 7.87 8.38 -17.00
C ALA A 459 6.98 8.66 -15.79
N SER A 460 6.30 9.81 -15.79
CA SER A 460 5.25 10.12 -14.81
C SER A 460 4.00 10.61 -15.52
N MET A 461 2.83 10.21 -15.03
CA MET A 461 1.54 10.68 -15.53
C MET A 461 0.60 11.07 -14.38
N LEU A 462 -0.36 11.94 -14.68
CA LEU A 462 -1.43 12.28 -13.75
C LEU A 462 -2.63 11.35 -13.97
N LEU A 463 -3.10 10.73 -12.89
CA LEU A 463 -4.32 9.94 -12.86
C LEU A 463 -5.43 10.76 -12.19
N GLN A 464 -6.65 10.67 -12.74
CA GLN A 464 -7.82 11.36 -12.21
C GLN A 464 -8.87 10.34 -11.81
N ASN A 465 -9.41 10.52 -10.61
CA ASN A 465 -10.48 9.69 -10.05
C ASN A 465 -10.12 8.20 -10.07
N VAL A 466 -8.88 7.81 -9.75
CA VAL A 466 -8.50 6.39 -9.64
C VAL A 466 -7.96 6.14 -8.24
N PRO A 467 -8.61 5.26 -7.46
CA PRO A 467 -8.09 4.85 -6.15
C PRO A 467 -6.74 4.15 -6.31
N PRO A 468 -5.64 4.63 -5.68
CA PRO A 468 -4.31 4.05 -5.83
C PRO A 468 -4.23 2.56 -5.49
N ALA A 469 -4.89 2.13 -4.41
CA ALA A 469 -4.89 0.73 -3.96
C ALA A 469 -5.54 -0.22 -4.98
N LEU A 470 -6.65 0.19 -5.61
CA LEU A 470 -7.33 -0.60 -6.64
C LEU A 470 -6.47 -0.78 -7.88
N LEU A 471 -5.88 0.31 -8.38
CA LEU A 471 -4.99 0.24 -9.55
C LEU A 471 -3.76 -0.62 -9.23
N LEU A 472 -3.17 -0.46 -8.04
CA LEU A 472 -2.02 -1.26 -7.64
C LEU A 472 -2.36 -2.75 -7.56
N ARG A 473 -3.52 -3.09 -7.00
CA ARG A 473 -4.01 -4.47 -6.93
C ARG A 473 -4.21 -5.07 -8.31
N PHE A 474 -4.82 -4.32 -9.23
CA PHE A 474 -4.94 -4.76 -10.62
C PHE A 474 -3.56 -5.01 -11.24
N LEU A 475 -2.61 -4.09 -11.10
CA LEU A 475 -1.26 -4.25 -11.67
C LEU A 475 -0.54 -5.48 -11.09
N ARG A 476 -0.77 -5.78 -9.81
CA ARG A 476 -0.22 -6.97 -9.14
C ARG A 476 -0.87 -8.27 -9.64
N GLU A 477 -2.19 -8.30 -9.80
CA GLU A 477 -2.96 -9.52 -10.11
C GLU A 477 -3.02 -9.82 -11.62
N HIS A 478 -2.97 -8.79 -12.48
CA HIS A 478 -3.18 -8.87 -13.93
C HIS A 478 -1.92 -8.51 -14.73
N ARG A 479 -0.75 -9.06 -14.33
CA ARG A 479 0.55 -8.73 -14.95
C ARG A 479 0.60 -8.98 -16.46
N SER A 480 -0.06 -10.03 -16.95
CA SER A 480 -0.15 -10.33 -18.39
C SER A 480 -0.89 -9.25 -19.19
N GLU A 481 -1.82 -8.51 -18.58
CA GLU A 481 -2.64 -7.52 -19.29
C GLU A 481 -1.91 -6.22 -19.59
N TRP A 482 -0.85 -5.91 -18.83
CA TRP A 482 -0.05 -4.69 -19.02
C TRP A 482 1.41 -4.96 -19.43
N ALA A 483 1.93 -6.17 -19.20
CA ALA A 483 3.30 -6.54 -19.56
C ALA A 483 3.43 -7.27 -20.92
N ASP A 484 2.32 -7.77 -21.50
CA ASP A 484 2.34 -8.46 -22.79
C ASP A 484 2.29 -7.44 -23.94
N ASN A 485 3.47 -7.18 -24.52
CA ASN A 485 3.61 -6.32 -25.70
C ASN A 485 4.06 -7.17 -26.89
N ASN A 486 3.31 -7.12 -27.99
CA ASN A 486 3.76 -7.53 -29.31
C ASN A 486 4.88 -6.58 -29.79
N ILE A 487 6.08 -6.75 -29.24
CA ILE A 487 7.28 -6.11 -29.78
C ILE A 487 7.59 -6.80 -31.11
N ASP A 488 7.81 -5.99 -32.14
CA ASP A 488 7.91 -6.46 -33.52
C ASP A 488 8.95 -7.58 -33.66
N ALA A 489 8.62 -8.64 -34.39
CA ALA A 489 9.44 -9.86 -34.50
C ALA A 489 10.86 -9.55 -35.02
N TYR A 490 11.02 -8.46 -35.77
CA TYR A 490 12.28 -7.96 -36.30
C TYR A 490 13.18 -7.36 -35.20
N SER A 491 12.60 -6.68 -34.21
CA SER A 491 13.31 -6.17 -33.02
C SER A 491 13.66 -7.30 -32.07
N ALA A 492 12.84 -8.35 -31.97
CA ALA A 492 13.11 -9.55 -31.17
C ALA A 492 14.19 -10.46 -31.78
N ALA A 493 14.32 -10.51 -33.11
CA ALA A 493 15.30 -11.32 -33.83
C ALA A 493 16.75 -10.80 -33.75
N ALA A 494 16.93 -9.50 -33.47
CA ALA A 494 18.25 -8.86 -33.34
C ALA A 494 18.99 -9.18 -32.03
N PHE A 495 18.30 -9.77 -31.05
CA PHE A 495 18.84 -10.06 -29.71
C PHE A 495 18.90 -11.56 -29.47
N LYS A 496 19.87 -12.23 -30.08
CA LYS A 496 20.32 -13.55 -29.62
C LYS A 496 21.47 -13.37 -28.62
N ILE A 497 21.26 -13.93 -27.42
CA ILE A 497 22.24 -14.36 -26.39
C ILE A 497 22.35 -13.44 -25.15
N GLY A 498 21.83 -13.94 -24.02
CA GLY A 498 22.06 -13.45 -22.65
C GLY A 498 20.80 -13.40 -21.77
N PRO A 499 20.66 -14.15 -20.66
CA PRO A 499 19.38 -14.23 -19.91
C PRO A 499 19.14 -13.06 -18.94
N SER A 500 20.08 -12.11 -18.86
CA SER A 500 19.91 -10.77 -18.27
C SER A 500 19.58 -9.70 -19.32
N THR A 501 19.72 -10.03 -20.60
CA THR A 501 19.32 -9.22 -21.74
C THR A 501 17.84 -9.53 -21.97
N PHE A 502 16.95 -8.71 -21.40
CA PHE A 502 15.51 -8.74 -21.67
C PHE A 502 14.70 -9.89 -21.00
N LEU A 503 13.80 -9.50 -20.09
CA LEU A 503 12.57 -10.23 -19.71
C LEU A 503 11.34 -9.40 -20.14
N GLY A 504 11.36 -8.88 -21.37
CA GLY A 504 10.14 -8.66 -22.15
C GLY A 504 9.92 -9.88 -23.08
N PRO A 505 8.71 -10.08 -23.59
CA PRO A 505 8.20 -11.40 -23.93
C PRO A 505 8.80 -11.91 -25.24
N GLN A 506 9.71 -12.87 -25.13
CA GLN A 506 9.92 -13.88 -26.18
C GLN A 506 8.93 -15.05 -26.03
N LEU A 507 7.94 -14.96 -25.15
CA LEU A 507 7.11 -16.09 -24.77
C LEU A 507 5.62 -15.73 -24.85
N GLY A 508 4.94 -16.29 -25.84
CA GLY A 508 3.48 -16.31 -25.87
C GLY A 508 2.92 -16.96 -24.59
N ASN A 509 1.74 -16.50 -24.18
CA ASN A 509 0.92 -17.03 -23.08
C ASN A 509 1.71 -17.53 -21.87
N PHE A 510 1.89 -16.67 -20.84
CA PHE A 510 2.30 -17.15 -19.53
C PHE A 510 1.33 -18.24 -19.05
N GLY A 511 1.85 -19.45 -18.82
CA GLY A 511 1.21 -20.43 -17.95
C GLY A 511 1.11 -19.86 -16.53
N GLY A 512 0.22 -20.41 -15.71
CA GLY A 512 -0.20 -19.84 -14.42
C GLY A 512 0.93 -19.24 -13.55
N GLN A 513 0.64 -18.12 -12.88
CA GLN A 513 1.57 -17.48 -11.96
C GLN A 513 1.45 -18.09 -10.56
N VAL A 514 2.58 -18.40 -9.92
CA VAL A 514 2.61 -18.86 -8.53
C VAL A 514 3.23 -17.77 -7.65
N ILE A 515 2.42 -17.21 -6.74
CA ILE A 515 2.85 -16.20 -5.77
C ILE A 515 3.22 -16.89 -4.46
N LEU A 516 4.46 -16.69 -4.01
CA LEU A 516 5.01 -17.22 -2.78
C LEU A 516 5.30 -16.08 -1.79
N PRO A 517 4.49 -15.89 -0.73
CA PRO A 517 4.73 -14.83 0.24
C PRO A 517 5.99 -15.11 1.08
N LEU A 518 6.89 -14.13 1.19
CA LEU A 518 8.13 -14.20 1.97
C LEU A 518 8.03 -13.51 3.32
N ALA A 519 7.50 -12.29 3.35
CA ALA A 519 7.44 -11.45 4.55
C ALA A 519 6.24 -10.52 4.51
N GLN A 520 5.71 -10.21 5.70
CA GLN A 520 4.69 -9.19 5.88
C GLN A 520 5.02 -8.38 7.13
N THR A 521 4.85 -7.06 7.08
CA THR A 521 5.06 -6.17 8.24
C THR A 521 3.97 -6.38 9.30
N ILE A 522 4.26 -6.01 10.55
CA ILE A 522 3.34 -6.21 11.71
C ILE A 522 1.93 -5.62 11.45
N GLU A 523 1.86 -4.49 10.73
CA GLU A 523 0.62 -3.79 10.39
C GLU A 523 0.05 -4.19 9.02
N HIS A 524 0.60 -5.23 8.37
CA HIS A 524 0.17 -5.76 7.07
C HIS A 524 0.24 -4.76 5.90
N GLU A 525 0.94 -3.63 6.07
CA GLU A 525 1.05 -2.57 5.08
C GLU A 525 1.94 -2.95 3.89
N GLU A 526 2.93 -3.83 4.13
CA GLU A 526 3.92 -4.20 3.13
C GLU A 526 4.05 -5.71 3.00
N LEU A 527 4.13 -6.17 1.76
CA LEU A 527 4.18 -7.56 1.36
C LEU A 527 5.41 -7.77 0.49
N LEU A 528 6.31 -8.65 0.93
CA LEU A 528 7.43 -9.12 0.13
C LEU A 528 7.11 -10.53 -0.35
N GLU A 529 7.16 -10.76 -1.66
CA GLU A 529 6.71 -11.97 -2.33
C GLU A 529 7.71 -12.41 -3.40
N VAL A 530 7.72 -13.70 -3.73
CA VAL A 530 8.41 -14.23 -4.92
C VAL A 530 7.34 -14.70 -5.90
N ILE A 531 7.41 -14.20 -7.13
CA ILE A 531 6.56 -14.66 -8.22
C ILE A 531 7.38 -15.61 -9.08
N LYS A 532 6.85 -16.81 -9.28
CA LYS A 532 7.33 -17.75 -10.29
C LYS A 532 6.45 -17.60 -11.54
N LEU A 533 7.08 -17.28 -12.68
CA LEU A 533 6.46 -17.22 -14.00
C LEU A 533 6.86 -18.48 -14.77
N GLU A 534 5.88 -19.30 -15.14
CA GLU A 534 6.09 -20.52 -15.92
C GLU A 534 6.18 -20.18 -17.42
N GLY A 535 7.23 -20.64 -18.08
CA GLY A 535 7.42 -20.40 -19.51
C GLY A 535 6.78 -21.48 -20.40
N VAL A 536 6.02 -21.07 -21.43
CA VAL A 536 5.47 -21.99 -22.44
C VAL A 536 6.39 -22.04 -23.67
N SER A 537 6.86 -23.24 -24.03
CA SER A 537 7.67 -23.45 -25.24
C SER A 537 6.81 -23.41 -26.51
N HIS A 538 7.10 -22.49 -27.42
CA HIS A 538 6.44 -22.42 -28.74
C HIS A 538 7.46 -22.53 -29.89
N SER A 539 8.10 -23.68 -30.06
CA SER A 539 8.50 -24.22 -31.38
C SER A 539 9.09 -25.63 -31.22
N PRO A 540 8.93 -26.53 -32.21
CA PRO A 540 9.61 -27.83 -32.22
C PRO A 540 11.06 -27.77 -32.75
N GLU A 541 11.60 -26.59 -33.09
CA GLU A 541 12.93 -26.46 -33.72
C GLU A 541 14.03 -25.86 -32.81
N ASP A 542 13.71 -25.22 -31.68
CA ASP A 542 14.71 -24.79 -30.69
C ASP A 542 14.57 -25.62 -29.40
N ALA A 543 15.47 -26.58 -29.20
CA ALA A 543 15.53 -27.47 -28.03
C ALA A 543 16.06 -26.76 -26.76
N MET A 544 15.56 -25.56 -26.43
CA MET A 544 15.79 -24.93 -25.13
C MET A 544 14.69 -25.36 -24.15
N MET A 545 15.10 -25.98 -23.03
CA MET A 545 14.21 -26.31 -21.92
C MET A 545 13.41 -25.07 -21.46
N PRO A 546 12.12 -25.22 -21.08
CA PRO A 546 11.36 -24.14 -20.46
C PRO A 546 12.14 -23.60 -19.24
N ARG A 547 12.39 -22.29 -19.21
CA ARG A 547 13.07 -21.64 -18.09
C ARG A 547 12.05 -20.92 -17.21
N ASP A 548 11.97 -21.34 -15.96
CA ASP A 548 11.21 -20.64 -14.94
C ASP A 548 11.88 -19.28 -14.64
N VAL A 549 11.08 -18.21 -14.59
CA VAL A 549 11.56 -16.87 -14.22
C VAL A 549 11.04 -16.54 -12.83
N PHE A 550 11.93 -16.04 -11.97
CA PHE A 550 11.58 -15.63 -10.61
C PHE A 550 11.70 -14.11 -10.45
N LEU A 551 10.69 -13.49 -9.85
CA LEU A 551 10.70 -12.08 -9.48
C LEU A 551 10.56 -11.93 -7.98
N LEU A 552 11.45 -11.16 -7.35
CA LEU A 552 11.22 -10.65 -6.01
C LEU A 552 10.34 -9.40 -6.13
N GLN A 553 9.21 -9.37 -5.42
CA GLN A 553 8.21 -8.32 -5.51
C GLN A 553 7.91 -7.73 -4.13
N LEU A 554 7.91 -6.41 -4.04
CA LEU A 554 7.48 -5.62 -2.90
C LEU A 554 6.19 -4.87 -3.28
N CYS A 555 5.14 -5.05 -2.47
CA CYS A 555 3.89 -4.32 -2.57
C CYS A 555 3.65 -3.51 -1.30
N SER A 556 3.22 -2.26 -1.43
CA SER A 556 2.86 -1.38 -0.31
C SER A 556 1.65 -0.53 -0.64
N GLY A 557 0.86 -0.12 0.35
CA GLY A 557 -0.30 0.76 0.16
C GLY A 557 -1.53 0.07 -0.45
N MET A 558 -1.78 -1.19 -0.09
CA MET A 558 -2.91 -2.00 -0.57
C MET A 558 -4.24 -1.74 0.17
N ASP A 559 -4.23 -0.99 1.28
CA ASP A 559 -5.44 -0.66 2.05
C ASP A 559 -6.06 0.65 1.55
N GLU A 560 -7.31 0.59 1.08
CA GLU A 560 -8.08 1.75 0.62
C GLU A 560 -8.37 2.76 1.74
N ASN A 561 -8.35 2.32 3.00
CA ASN A 561 -8.65 3.18 4.16
C ASN A 561 -7.41 3.94 4.67
N ALA A 562 -6.22 3.61 4.16
CA ALA A 562 -4.98 4.30 4.49
C ALA A 562 -4.90 5.61 3.72
N VAL A 563 -5.58 6.65 4.24
CA VAL A 563 -5.55 8.01 3.69
C VAL A 563 -4.10 8.45 3.48
N GLY A 564 -3.72 8.97 2.31
CA GLY A 564 -2.41 9.61 2.08
C GLY A 564 -1.20 8.69 1.85
N THR A 565 -1.35 7.36 1.99
CA THR A 565 -0.23 6.44 1.77
C THR A 565 0.06 6.25 0.28
N CYS A 566 1.34 6.21 -0.05
CA CYS A 566 1.83 5.85 -1.38
C CYS A 566 1.56 4.37 -1.67
N ALA A 567 1.04 4.05 -2.85
CA ALA A 567 0.86 2.69 -3.33
C ALA A 567 2.04 2.32 -4.25
N GLU A 568 2.78 1.27 -3.94
CA GLU A 568 4.01 0.88 -4.65
C GLU A 568 4.00 -0.60 -5.02
N LEU A 569 4.42 -0.91 -6.25
CA LEU A 569 4.63 -2.26 -6.76
C LEU A 569 6.01 -2.27 -7.41
N ILE A 570 7.00 -2.76 -6.68
CA ILE A 570 8.41 -2.78 -7.10
C ILE A 570 8.84 -4.23 -7.20
N PHE A 571 9.45 -4.64 -8.31
CA PHE A 571 9.93 -5.99 -8.51
C PHE A 571 11.31 -6.02 -9.17
N ALA A 572 12.09 -7.06 -8.91
CA ALA A 572 13.37 -7.30 -9.55
C ALA A 572 13.51 -8.78 -9.92
N PRO A 573 14.16 -9.09 -11.06
CA PRO A 573 14.47 -10.47 -11.41
C PRO A 573 15.47 -11.07 -10.41
N ILE A 574 15.26 -12.34 -10.06
CA ILE A 574 16.13 -13.11 -9.18
C ILE A 574 16.41 -14.49 -9.77
N ASP A 575 17.55 -15.07 -9.41
CA ASP A 575 17.88 -16.45 -9.77
C ASP A 575 17.23 -17.46 -8.81
N ALA A 576 17.04 -18.71 -9.27
CA ALA A 576 16.54 -19.82 -8.47
C ALA A 576 17.41 -20.10 -7.23
N SER A 577 18.71 -19.80 -7.27
CA SER A 577 19.61 -19.93 -6.11
C SER A 577 19.47 -18.81 -5.07
N PHE A 578 18.87 -17.67 -5.45
CA PHE A 578 18.56 -16.48 -4.65
C PHE A 578 19.51 -16.21 -3.45
N ALA A 579 20.68 -15.63 -3.70
CA ALA A 579 21.59 -15.17 -2.64
C ALA A 579 21.14 -13.81 -2.06
N ASP A 580 21.33 -13.59 -0.75
CA ASP A 580 20.90 -12.34 -0.07
C ASP A 580 21.63 -11.09 -0.59
N ASP A 581 22.82 -11.25 -1.16
CA ASP A 581 23.67 -10.14 -1.65
C ASP A 581 23.62 -9.97 -3.18
N ALA A 582 22.81 -10.76 -3.89
CA ALA A 582 22.71 -10.67 -5.35
C ALA A 582 22.23 -9.28 -5.78
N PRO A 583 22.82 -8.64 -6.81
CA PRO A 583 22.36 -7.34 -7.27
C PRO A 583 20.94 -7.43 -7.82
N LEU A 584 20.14 -6.41 -7.51
CA LEU A 584 18.76 -6.31 -7.94
C LEU A 584 18.67 -5.20 -8.99
N LEU A 585 17.81 -5.39 -9.99
CA LEU A 585 17.42 -4.36 -10.96
C LEU A 585 15.93 -4.02 -10.77
N PRO A 586 15.59 -3.17 -9.77
CA PRO A 586 14.20 -2.91 -9.43
C PRO A 586 13.48 -2.13 -10.52
N SER A 587 12.29 -2.59 -10.90
CA SER A 587 11.39 -1.95 -11.84
C SER A 587 9.97 -1.94 -11.25
N GLY A 588 9.12 -1.04 -11.71
CA GLY A 588 7.71 -1.06 -11.31
C GLY A 588 7.05 0.31 -11.26
N PHE A 589 6.13 0.45 -10.31
CA PHE A 589 5.13 1.50 -10.26
C PHE A 589 5.05 2.13 -8.87
N ARG A 590 4.85 3.44 -8.85
CA ARG A 590 4.57 4.24 -7.67
C ARG A 590 3.37 5.13 -7.94
N ILE A 591 2.35 5.09 -7.11
CA ILE A 591 1.14 5.91 -7.22
C ILE A 591 0.98 6.70 -5.93
N ILE A 592 1.06 8.03 -6.01
CA ILE A 592 0.94 8.93 -4.86
C ILE A 592 -0.34 9.77 -5.00
N PRO A 593 -1.28 9.71 -4.05
CA PRO A 593 -2.43 10.61 -4.04
C PRO A 593 -1.99 12.06 -3.80
N LEU A 594 -2.57 12.99 -4.56
CA LEU A 594 -2.30 14.42 -4.47
C LEU A 594 -3.37 15.15 -3.63
N ASP A 595 -4.58 14.60 -3.57
CA ASP A 595 -5.67 15.19 -2.78
C ASP A 595 -5.78 14.48 -1.42
N SER A 596 -5.26 15.10 -0.37
CA SER A 596 -5.71 14.82 0.99
C SER A 596 -7.03 15.56 1.18
N GLY A 597 -8.15 14.84 1.27
CA GLY A 597 -9.51 15.40 1.29
C GLY A 597 -9.61 16.73 2.02
N LYS A 598 -10.04 17.78 1.30
CA LYS A 598 -10.29 19.10 1.88
C LYS A 598 -11.22 18.97 3.08
N GLU A 599 -10.67 19.34 4.23
CA GLU A 599 -11.28 19.83 5.46
C GLU A 599 -12.76 19.47 5.67
N ALA A 600 -13.01 18.51 6.57
CA ALA A 600 -14.16 18.64 7.44
C ALA A 600 -14.00 19.99 8.18
N SER A 601 -14.93 20.90 7.90
CA SER A 601 -15.18 22.18 8.58
C SER A 601 -14.36 22.46 9.84
N SER A 602 -13.65 23.59 9.83
CA SER A 602 -12.97 24.18 10.98
C SER A 602 -13.79 24.13 12.29
N PRO A 603 -13.15 23.96 13.47
CA PRO A 603 -13.83 23.97 14.76
C PRO A 603 -14.28 25.39 15.20
N ASN A 604 -13.98 26.43 14.41
CA ASN A 604 -14.24 27.83 14.78
C ASN A 604 -15.63 28.36 14.37
N ARG A 605 -16.54 27.53 13.86
CA ARG A 605 -17.95 27.92 13.64
C ARG A 605 -18.80 27.81 14.92
N THR A 606 -18.35 28.45 16.00
CA THR A 606 -19.21 28.68 17.18
C THR A 606 -20.01 29.99 17.04
N LEU A 607 -19.64 30.86 16.10
CA LEU A 607 -20.30 32.16 15.87
C LEU A 607 -21.51 32.10 14.92
N ASP A 608 -21.73 30.99 14.20
CA ASP A 608 -22.80 30.87 13.18
C ASP A 608 -24.03 30.08 13.66
N LEU A 609 -24.01 29.57 14.90
CA LEU A 609 -25.16 28.90 15.54
C LEU A 609 -26.17 29.88 16.14
N ALA A 610 -25.74 31.13 16.41
CA ALA A 610 -26.62 32.18 16.92
C ALA A 610 -27.46 32.84 15.83
N SER A 611 -27.00 32.83 14.56
CA SER A 611 -27.76 33.36 13.41
C SER A 611 -28.91 32.43 12.97
N ALA A 612 -28.83 31.14 13.33
CA ALA A 612 -29.78 30.10 12.94
C ALA A 612 -30.95 29.90 13.94
N LEU A 613 -30.99 30.65 15.06
CA LEU A 613 -31.99 30.46 16.12
C LEU A 613 -33.11 31.50 16.18
N GLU A 614 -33.22 32.43 15.22
CA GLU A 614 -34.35 33.37 15.19
C GLU A 614 -35.35 33.08 14.04
N THR A 615 -36.46 32.43 14.44
CA THR A 615 -37.83 32.52 13.88
C THR A 615 -38.18 31.90 12.51
N GLY A 616 -39.01 30.83 12.51
CA GLY A 616 -40.01 30.61 11.44
C GLY A 616 -40.39 29.17 11.04
N LYS A 617 -41.34 28.57 11.78
CA LYS A 617 -42.33 27.51 11.40
C LYS A 617 -42.03 26.44 10.32
N ALA A 618 -41.86 25.21 10.82
CA ALA A 618 -42.52 23.94 10.44
C ALA A 618 -42.50 23.41 8.98
N GLY A 619 -41.76 22.31 8.78
CA GLY A 619 -41.97 21.33 7.71
C GLY A 619 -41.12 20.06 7.94
N ASN A 620 -41.74 18.97 8.39
CA ASN A 620 -41.09 17.68 8.65
C ASN A 620 -40.54 17.04 7.35
N LYS A 621 -39.23 16.75 7.30
CA LYS A 621 -38.62 15.71 6.44
C LYS A 621 -37.51 14.99 7.22
N PRO A 622 -37.38 13.65 7.11
CA PRO A 622 -36.40 12.88 7.87
C PRO A 622 -34.98 13.12 7.36
N SER A 623 -34.08 13.40 8.30
CA SER A 623 -32.65 13.59 8.10
C SER A 623 -31.94 12.26 7.91
N ASN A 624 -31.53 11.91 6.69
CA ASN A 624 -30.48 10.94 6.48
C ASN A 624 -29.83 11.09 5.09
N GLU A 625 -29.02 12.13 4.89
CA GLU A 625 -28.08 12.19 3.78
C GLU A 625 -26.74 12.72 4.30
N LEU A 626 -25.78 11.80 4.44
CA LEU A 626 -24.36 12.12 4.46
C LEU A 626 -24.05 12.85 3.15
N ALA A 627 -23.69 14.12 3.23
CA ALA A 627 -23.15 14.85 2.08
C ALA A 627 -21.80 14.21 1.69
N VAL A 628 -21.82 13.34 0.67
CA VAL A 628 -20.63 12.83 0.00
C VAL A 628 -20.02 14.00 -0.78
N ASN A 629 -18.97 14.58 -0.24
CA ASN A 629 -18.27 15.70 -0.85
C ASN A 629 -17.48 15.19 -2.06
N ASN A 630 -17.92 15.56 -3.27
CA ASN A 630 -17.44 15.06 -4.56
C ASN A 630 -16.16 15.80 -5.01
N GLY A 631 -15.05 15.62 -4.29
CA GLY A 631 -13.72 16.06 -4.74
C GLY A 631 -13.11 15.04 -5.69
N ALA A 632 -12.77 15.45 -6.91
CA ALA A 632 -12.11 14.59 -7.89
C ALA A 632 -10.71 14.20 -7.38
N THR A 633 -10.48 12.91 -7.02
CA THR A 633 -9.21 12.44 -6.43
C THR A 633 -8.12 12.34 -7.49
N ARG A 634 -7.08 13.16 -7.41
CA ARG A 634 -5.92 13.14 -8.30
C ARG A 634 -4.78 12.34 -7.67
N SER A 635 -4.07 11.59 -8.50
CA SER A 635 -2.85 10.89 -8.10
C SER A 635 -1.78 11.09 -9.18
N VAL A 636 -0.51 11.08 -8.79
CA VAL A 636 0.61 10.99 -9.73
C VAL A 636 1.11 9.55 -9.75
N MET A 637 1.20 8.97 -10.93
CA MET A 637 1.81 7.66 -11.15
C MET A 637 3.17 7.83 -11.80
N THR A 638 4.19 7.25 -11.20
CA THR A 638 5.54 7.18 -11.73
C THR A 638 5.90 5.74 -12.05
N ILE A 639 6.49 5.54 -13.23
CA ILE A 639 6.87 4.26 -13.80
C ILE A 639 8.38 4.30 -14.04
N ALA A 640 9.10 3.26 -13.61
CA ALA A 640 10.52 3.11 -13.94
C ALA A 640 10.85 1.63 -14.20
N PHE A 641 11.50 1.35 -15.32
CA PHE A 641 11.96 0.01 -15.69
C PHE A 641 13.44 0.02 -16.04
N GLN A 642 14.16 -0.94 -15.49
CA GLN A 642 15.60 -1.12 -15.68
C GLN A 642 15.89 -2.31 -16.59
N PHE A 643 16.85 -2.14 -17.49
CA PHE A 643 17.26 -3.11 -18.50
C PHE A 643 18.77 -3.27 -18.46
N ALA A 644 19.27 -4.48 -18.22
CA ALA A 644 20.68 -4.77 -18.42
C ALA A 644 20.94 -5.02 -19.91
N PHE A 645 22.03 -4.47 -20.43
CA PHE A 645 22.36 -4.59 -21.85
C PHE A 645 23.88 -4.56 -22.09
N GLU A 646 24.28 -4.95 -23.30
CA GLU A 646 25.64 -4.80 -23.79
C GLU A 646 25.81 -3.44 -24.47
N SER A 647 26.89 -2.70 -24.20
CA SER A 647 27.04 -1.30 -24.64
C SER A 647 26.82 -1.08 -26.14
N HIS A 648 27.14 -2.06 -26.99
CA HIS A 648 26.95 -1.95 -28.43
C HIS A 648 25.48 -1.98 -28.88
N MET A 649 24.57 -2.43 -28.00
CA MET A 649 23.12 -2.48 -28.23
C MET A 649 22.38 -1.27 -27.65
N GLN A 650 23.07 -0.25 -27.15
CA GLN A 650 22.47 0.87 -26.41
C GLN A 650 21.27 1.49 -27.13
N ASP A 651 21.44 1.86 -28.40
CA ASP A 651 20.40 2.56 -29.16
C ASP A 651 19.18 1.66 -29.43
N ASN A 652 19.42 0.37 -29.69
CA ASN A 652 18.36 -0.62 -29.89
C ASN A 652 17.55 -0.82 -28.59
N VAL A 653 18.23 -0.97 -27.45
CA VAL A 653 17.60 -1.15 -26.15
C VAL A 653 16.87 0.12 -25.71
N ALA A 654 17.44 1.31 -25.98
CA ALA A 654 16.77 2.58 -25.69
C ALA A 654 15.48 2.74 -26.49
N SER A 655 15.49 2.42 -27.79
CA SER A 655 14.31 2.47 -28.64
C SER A 655 13.22 1.49 -28.18
N MET A 656 13.61 0.25 -27.88
CA MET A 656 12.71 -0.77 -27.33
C MET A 656 12.14 -0.34 -25.97
N ALA A 657 12.97 0.19 -25.07
CA ALA A 657 12.54 0.57 -23.73
C ALA A 657 11.51 1.71 -23.78
N ARG A 658 11.66 2.67 -24.70
CA ARG A 658 10.63 3.70 -24.97
C ARG A 658 9.33 3.07 -25.40
N GLN A 659 9.35 2.22 -26.43
CA GLN A 659 8.14 1.54 -26.94
C GLN A 659 7.44 0.73 -25.84
N TYR A 660 8.23 0.02 -25.02
CA TYR A 660 7.73 -0.77 -23.91
C TYR A 660 7.02 0.11 -22.86
N ILE A 661 7.64 1.21 -22.43
CA ILE A 661 7.02 2.15 -21.49
C ILE A 661 5.76 2.79 -22.10
N HIS A 662 5.77 3.19 -23.38
CA HIS A 662 4.59 3.75 -24.06
C HIS A 662 3.40 2.78 -24.08
N SER A 663 3.66 1.50 -24.32
CA SER A 663 2.61 0.49 -24.29
C SER A 663 2.08 0.24 -22.88
N ILE A 664 2.97 0.20 -21.86
CA ILE A 664 2.54 0.15 -20.45
C ILE A 664 1.66 1.35 -20.11
N ILE A 665 2.10 2.56 -20.47
CA ILE A 665 1.34 3.79 -20.24
C ILE A 665 -0.05 3.68 -20.86
N SER A 666 -0.14 3.21 -22.11
CA SER A 666 -1.40 3.02 -22.82
C SER A 666 -2.31 1.99 -22.13
N SER A 667 -1.77 0.86 -21.67
CA SER A 667 -2.52 -0.17 -20.96
C SER A 667 -2.99 0.30 -19.58
N VAL A 668 -2.12 0.96 -18.82
CA VAL A 668 -2.46 1.57 -17.53
C VAL A 668 -3.54 2.63 -17.69
N GLN A 669 -3.47 3.49 -18.72
CA GLN A 669 -4.49 4.50 -18.98
C GLN A 669 -5.85 3.88 -19.29
N ARG A 670 -5.89 2.80 -20.09
CA ARG A 670 -7.14 2.05 -20.35
C ARG A 670 -7.75 1.50 -19.06
N VAL A 671 -6.93 0.91 -18.19
CA VAL A 671 -7.35 0.36 -16.90
C VAL A 671 -7.80 1.48 -15.95
N ALA A 672 -7.04 2.57 -15.86
CA ALA A 672 -7.38 3.75 -15.07
C ALA A 672 -8.74 4.32 -15.46
N LEU A 673 -9.05 4.40 -16.77
CA LEU A 673 -10.35 4.82 -17.27
C LEU A 673 -11.48 3.86 -16.85
N ALA A 674 -11.21 2.55 -16.80
CA ALA A 674 -12.18 1.55 -16.36
C ALA A 674 -12.41 1.54 -14.84
N LEU A 675 -11.37 1.79 -14.05
CA LEU A 675 -11.42 1.85 -12.58
C LEU A 675 -11.93 3.19 -12.05
N SER A 676 -12.10 4.19 -12.91
CA SER A 676 -12.58 5.50 -12.51
C SER A 676 -14.06 5.46 -12.12
N PRO A 677 -14.44 5.80 -10.87
CA PRO A 677 -15.84 5.91 -10.49
C PRO A 677 -16.40 7.15 -11.20
N SER A 678 -17.14 6.94 -12.28
CA SER A 678 -17.64 8.03 -13.12
C SER A 678 -18.83 8.72 -12.44
N ASN A 679 -18.74 10.04 -12.25
CA ASN A 679 -19.83 11.03 -12.41
C ASN A 679 -21.26 10.60 -12.01
N LEU A 680 -21.48 10.16 -10.77
CA LEU A 680 -22.81 10.06 -10.17
C LEU A 680 -23.18 11.37 -9.46
N GLY A 681 -23.30 12.45 -10.23
CA GLY A 681 -23.90 13.72 -9.80
C GLY A 681 -25.17 13.98 -10.62
N PRO A 682 -26.29 14.47 -10.04
CA PRO A 682 -27.58 14.54 -10.76
C PRO A 682 -27.62 15.51 -11.95
N HIS A 683 -26.64 16.40 -12.13
CA HIS A 683 -26.71 17.43 -13.16
C HIS A 683 -25.33 17.82 -13.71
N ALA A 684 -24.81 17.05 -14.67
CA ALA A 684 -23.93 17.51 -15.76
C ALA A 684 -23.56 16.31 -16.64
N GLY A 685 -24.11 16.24 -17.85
CA GLY A 685 -23.85 15.15 -18.78
C GLY A 685 -22.45 15.20 -19.38
N LEU A 686 -21.72 14.09 -19.27
CA LEU A 686 -20.83 13.57 -20.34
C LEU A 686 -20.56 12.05 -20.15
N ARG A 687 -21.37 11.27 -20.87
CA ARG A 687 -21.17 9.95 -21.52
C ARG A 687 -20.25 8.90 -20.85
N SER A 688 -20.88 7.96 -20.14
CA SER A 688 -20.42 6.56 -20.06
C SER A 688 -20.74 5.82 -21.38
N PRO A 689 -20.15 4.65 -21.68
CA PRO A 689 -20.49 3.86 -22.87
C PRO A 689 -21.93 3.33 -22.89
N LEU A 690 -22.71 3.51 -21.81
CA LEU A 690 -24.16 3.28 -21.78
C LEU A 690 -24.96 4.40 -22.48
N GLY A 691 -24.37 5.56 -22.72
CA GLY A 691 -25.02 6.71 -23.37
C GLY A 691 -24.96 6.71 -24.90
N THR A 692 -24.40 5.66 -25.52
CA THR A 692 -24.26 5.61 -26.97
C THR A 692 -25.62 5.29 -27.63
N PRO A 693 -25.97 5.94 -28.76
CA PRO A 693 -27.20 5.61 -29.49
C PRO A 693 -27.23 4.15 -29.93
N GLU A 694 -26.08 3.50 -30.11
CA GLU A 694 -25.94 2.08 -30.43
C GLU A 694 -26.41 1.18 -29.28
N ALA A 695 -26.04 1.46 -28.02
CA ALA A 695 -26.44 0.64 -26.87
C ALA A 695 -27.96 0.70 -26.62
N HIS A 696 -28.55 1.89 -26.77
CA HIS A 696 -30.01 2.06 -26.69
C HIS A 696 -30.74 1.31 -27.79
N THR A 697 -30.17 1.31 -28.99
CA THR A 697 -30.73 0.61 -30.14
C THR A 697 -30.62 -0.91 -29.97
N LEU A 698 -29.49 -1.41 -29.48
CA LEU A 698 -29.29 -2.81 -29.17
C LEU A 698 -30.25 -3.29 -28.07
N ALA A 699 -30.44 -2.53 -26.98
CA ALA A 699 -31.38 -2.89 -25.92
C ALA A 699 -32.83 -3.00 -26.40
N ARG A 700 -33.25 -2.11 -27.32
CA ARG A 700 -34.55 -2.19 -27.99
C ARG A 700 -34.64 -3.45 -28.86
N TRP A 701 -33.62 -3.75 -29.65
CA TRP A 701 -33.59 -4.95 -30.49
C TRP A 701 -33.63 -6.24 -29.68
N ILE A 702 -32.84 -6.34 -28.61
CA ILE A 702 -32.84 -7.49 -27.69
C ILE A 702 -34.26 -7.74 -27.15
N SER A 703 -34.90 -6.69 -26.62
CA SER A 703 -36.23 -6.79 -26.02
C SER A 703 -37.33 -7.10 -27.05
N ARG A 704 -37.27 -6.48 -28.23
CA ARG A 704 -38.22 -6.70 -29.33
C ARG A 704 -38.10 -8.10 -29.92
N SER A 705 -36.89 -8.57 -30.19
CA SER A 705 -36.66 -9.92 -30.73
C SER A 705 -37.04 -10.99 -29.71
N TYR A 706 -36.74 -10.79 -28.42
CA TYR A 706 -37.19 -11.71 -27.38
C TYR A 706 -38.72 -11.82 -27.35
N ARG A 707 -39.44 -10.69 -27.38
CA ARG A 707 -40.92 -10.69 -27.48
C ARG A 707 -41.40 -11.41 -28.74
N GLY A 708 -40.75 -11.19 -29.87
CA GLY A 708 -41.10 -11.80 -31.15
C GLY A 708 -40.99 -13.33 -31.14
N TYR A 709 -39.93 -13.89 -30.55
CA TYR A 709 -39.73 -15.33 -30.50
C TYR A 709 -40.44 -16.01 -29.33
N MET A 710 -40.45 -15.40 -28.15
CA MET A 710 -40.94 -16.03 -26.92
C MET A 710 -42.41 -15.68 -26.60
N GLY A 711 -42.99 -14.68 -27.26
CA GLY A 711 -44.37 -14.23 -27.02
C GLY A 711 -44.60 -13.55 -25.67
N VAL A 712 -43.54 -13.29 -24.90
CA VAL A 712 -43.58 -12.68 -23.57
C VAL A 712 -42.60 -11.50 -23.48
N GLU A 713 -42.90 -10.52 -22.63
CA GLU A 713 -41.99 -9.39 -22.40
C GLU A 713 -40.79 -9.81 -21.56
N LEU A 714 -39.58 -9.43 -22.00
CA LEU A 714 -38.33 -9.61 -21.24
C LEU A 714 -38.28 -8.68 -20.01
N LEU A 715 -38.74 -7.44 -20.19
CA LEU A 715 -38.69 -6.38 -19.20
C LEU A 715 -40.11 -5.97 -18.84
N LYS A 716 -40.41 -5.77 -17.54
CA LYS A 716 -41.73 -5.31 -17.09
C LYS A 716 -41.96 -3.87 -17.57
N SER A 717 -43.12 -3.59 -18.17
CA SER A 717 -43.49 -2.29 -18.73
C SER A 717 -43.24 -1.11 -17.78
N CYS A 718 -42.25 -0.28 -18.08
CA CYS A 718 -42.14 1.09 -17.57
C CYS A 718 -42.46 2.04 -18.73
N ASP A 719 -43.46 2.89 -18.55
CA ASP A 719 -44.07 3.75 -19.59
C ASP A 719 -43.20 4.98 -19.98
N GLU A 720 -41.87 4.89 -19.87
CA GLU A 720 -40.98 6.06 -19.99
C GLU A 720 -39.74 5.81 -20.86
N GLY A 721 -39.83 6.03 -22.17
CA GLY A 721 -38.67 6.31 -23.06
C GLY A 721 -37.64 5.18 -23.31
N SER A 722 -36.77 5.37 -24.32
CA SER A 722 -35.71 4.39 -24.67
C SER A 722 -34.62 4.24 -23.60
N GLU A 723 -34.46 5.26 -22.75
CA GLU A 723 -33.48 5.29 -21.65
C GLU A 723 -33.88 4.33 -20.51
N SER A 724 -35.18 4.12 -20.27
CA SER A 724 -35.65 3.15 -19.27
C SER A 724 -35.42 1.70 -19.68
N ILE A 725 -35.49 1.37 -20.97
CA ILE A 725 -35.31 0.01 -21.48
C ILE A 725 -33.86 -0.46 -21.28
N LEU A 726 -32.88 0.37 -21.65
CA LEU A 726 -31.47 0.03 -21.45
C LEU A 726 -31.15 -0.09 -19.95
N LYS A 727 -31.68 0.82 -19.13
CA LYS A 727 -31.50 0.77 -17.67
C LYS A 727 -32.13 -0.49 -17.08
N ALA A 728 -33.33 -0.87 -17.49
CA ALA A 728 -34.00 -2.08 -17.04
C ALA A 728 -33.27 -3.36 -17.49
N LEU A 729 -32.75 -3.38 -18.73
CA LEU A 729 -31.95 -4.50 -19.24
C LEU A 729 -30.62 -4.65 -18.49
N TRP A 730 -29.95 -3.52 -18.20
CA TRP A 730 -28.67 -3.50 -17.48
C TRP A 730 -28.79 -4.08 -16.06
N HIS A 731 -29.90 -3.78 -15.37
CA HIS A 731 -30.17 -4.22 -14.00
C HIS A 731 -31.06 -5.47 -13.92
N HIS A 732 -31.24 -6.19 -15.03
CA HIS A 732 -31.99 -7.44 -15.03
C HIS A 732 -31.28 -8.49 -14.16
N SER A 733 -32.03 -9.28 -13.39
CA SER A 733 -31.46 -10.25 -12.43
C SER A 733 -30.77 -11.43 -13.10
N ASP A 734 -31.28 -11.87 -14.24
CA ASP A 734 -30.65 -12.93 -15.04
C ASP A 734 -29.47 -12.37 -15.85
N ALA A 735 -28.44 -13.21 -16.05
CA ALA A 735 -27.27 -12.85 -16.83
C ALA A 735 -27.61 -12.86 -18.32
N ILE A 736 -27.56 -11.68 -18.95
CA ILE A 736 -27.88 -11.48 -20.37
C ILE A 736 -26.62 -11.08 -21.11
N MET A 737 -26.30 -11.79 -22.18
CA MET A 737 -25.06 -11.64 -22.96
C MET A 737 -25.35 -11.71 -24.45
N CYS A 738 -24.63 -10.96 -25.27
CA CYS A 738 -24.72 -11.04 -26.73
C CYS A 738 -23.37 -11.43 -27.33
N CYS A 739 -23.40 -12.31 -28.33
CA CYS A 739 -22.23 -12.65 -29.12
C CYS A 739 -22.48 -12.44 -30.63
N SER A 740 -21.41 -12.17 -31.35
CA SER A 740 -21.46 -11.93 -32.80
C SER A 740 -21.81 -13.19 -33.59
N VAL A 741 -22.53 -13.02 -34.71
CA VAL A 741 -22.82 -14.11 -35.67
C VAL A 741 -21.65 -14.30 -36.64
N LYS A 742 -20.47 -14.68 -36.11
CA LYS A 742 -19.25 -14.94 -36.88
C LYS A 742 -18.82 -16.39 -36.71
N ALA A 743 -17.91 -16.86 -37.58
CA ALA A 743 -17.33 -18.20 -37.48
C ALA A 743 -16.66 -18.46 -36.11
N MET A 744 -16.15 -17.40 -35.46
CA MET A 744 -15.72 -17.41 -34.06
C MET A 744 -16.53 -16.34 -33.29
N PRO A 745 -17.57 -16.72 -32.53
CA PRO A 745 -18.42 -15.78 -31.82
C PRO A 745 -17.69 -15.18 -30.61
N VAL A 746 -17.46 -13.87 -30.67
CA VAL A 746 -16.99 -13.04 -29.55
C VAL A 746 -18.17 -12.34 -28.88
N PHE A 747 -18.11 -12.15 -27.56
CA PHE A 747 -19.12 -11.39 -26.84
C PHE A 747 -19.00 -9.90 -27.15
N THR A 748 -20.13 -9.27 -27.42
CA THR A 748 -20.22 -7.85 -27.79
C THR A 748 -20.94 -7.01 -26.74
N PHE A 749 -21.73 -7.64 -25.87
CA PHE A 749 -22.48 -6.98 -24.80
C PHE A 749 -22.78 -7.96 -23.67
N ALA A 750 -22.81 -7.48 -22.43
CA ALA A 750 -23.38 -8.19 -21.29
C ALA A 750 -24.00 -7.17 -20.32
N ASN A 751 -25.09 -7.55 -19.63
CA ASN A 751 -25.63 -6.77 -18.53
C ASN A 751 -24.80 -6.97 -17.24
N GLN A 752 -25.15 -6.26 -16.16
CA GLN A 752 -24.40 -6.34 -14.90
C GLN A 752 -24.30 -7.79 -14.40
N ALA A 753 -25.41 -8.52 -14.37
CA ALA A 753 -25.43 -9.92 -13.95
C ALA A 753 -24.56 -10.83 -14.82
N GLY A 754 -24.46 -10.58 -16.14
CA GLY A 754 -23.59 -11.33 -17.04
C GLY A 754 -22.10 -11.04 -16.84
N LEU A 755 -21.76 -9.79 -16.53
CA LEU A 755 -20.39 -9.41 -16.16
C LEU A 755 -19.98 -10.02 -14.82
N ASP A 756 -20.87 -9.99 -13.84
CA ASP A 756 -20.68 -10.60 -12.53
C ASP A 756 -20.55 -12.13 -12.65
N MET A 757 -21.42 -12.76 -13.47
CA MET A 757 -21.38 -14.19 -13.75
C MET A 757 -20.03 -14.60 -14.35
N LEU A 758 -19.49 -13.83 -15.30
CA LEU A 758 -18.20 -14.15 -15.94
C LEU A 758 -16.98 -13.63 -15.19
N GLU A 759 -17.15 -12.93 -14.07
CA GLU A 759 -16.05 -12.25 -13.36
C GLU A 759 -15.22 -11.37 -14.32
N THR A 760 -15.88 -10.54 -15.15
CA THR A 760 -15.23 -9.73 -16.20
C THR A 760 -15.81 -8.30 -16.31
N THR A 761 -15.23 -7.47 -17.18
CA THR A 761 -15.72 -6.13 -17.50
C THR A 761 -16.22 -6.05 -18.94
N LEU A 762 -17.05 -5.04 -19.27
CA LEU A 762 -17.57 -4.86 -20.63
C LEU A 762 -16.46 -4.71 -21.69
N VAL A 763 -15.28 -4.21 -21.29
CA VAL A 763 -14.13 -4.04 -22.18
C VAL A 763 -13.41 -5.38 -22.42
N ALA A 764 -13.12 -6.13 -21.35
CA ALA A 764 -12.47 -7.44 -21.43
C ALA A 764 -13.40 -8.55 -21.96
N LEU A 765 -14.70 -8.27 -22.07
CA LEU A 765 -15.70 -9.20 -22.54
C LEU A 765 -15.41 -9.73 -23.96
N GLN A 766 -14.82 -8.90 -24.83
CA GLN A 766 -14.51 -9.29 -26.22
C GLN A 766 -13.39 -10.34 -26.32
N ASP A 767 -12.54 -10.44 -25.29
CA ASP A 767 -11.43 -11.40 -25.23
C ASP A 767 -11.87 -12.79 -24.73
N ILE A 768 -13.11 -12.91 -24.27
CA ILE A 768 -13.72 -14.17 -23.86
C ILE A 768 -14.40 -14.82 -25.07
N SER A 769 -13.93 -16.00 -25.46
CA SER A 769 -14.60 -16.79 -26.48
C SER A 769 -15.76 -17.60 -25.88
N LEU A 770 -16.86 -17.70 -26.63
CA LEU A 770 -18.03 -18.50 -26.23
C LEU A 770 -17.66 -19.96 -25.88
N GLU A 771 -16.67 -20.51 -26.56
CA GLU A 771 -16.17 -21.88 -26.35
C GLU A 771 -15.44 -22.07 -25.01
N LYS A 772 -14.85 -21.02 -24.43
CA LYS A 772 -14.14 -21.10 -23.15
C LYS A 772 -15.07 -21.11 -21.95
N ILE A 773 -16.29 -20.60 -22.13
CA ILE A 773 -17.30 -20.54 -21.07
C ILE A 773 -17.95 -21.91 -20.89
N PHE A 774 -18.28 -22.61 -21.97
CA PHE A 774 -18.93 -23.91 -21.86
C PHE A 774 -17.92 -25.05 -21.67
N ASP A 775 -18.24 -25.97 -20.77
CA ASP A 775 -17.51 -27.25 -20.66
C ASP A 775 -17.76 -28.15 -21.90
N ASP A 776 -17.08 -29.29 -21.97
CA ASP A 776 -17.22 -30.24 -23.09
C ASP A 776 -18.68 -30.67 -23.37
N HIS A 777 -19.52 -30.71 -22.33
CA HIS A 777 -20.92 -31.06 -22.46
C HIS A 777 -21.75 -29.88 -22.98
N GLY A 778 -21.55 -28.69 -22.42
CA GLY A 778 -22.18 -27.44 -22.85
C GLY A 778 -21.85 -27.10 -24.30
N ARG A 779 -20.61 -27.32 -24.75
CA ARG A 779 -20.21 -27.12 -26.15
C ARG A 779 -20.96 -28.06 -27.09
N LYS A 780 -21.11 -29.34 -26.74
CA LYS A 780 -21.86 -30.31 -27.56
C LYS A 780 -23.35 -29.93 -27.66
N ASN A 781 -23.94 -29.52 -26.53
CA ASN A 781 -25.33 -29.07 -26.49
C ASN A 781 -25.54 -27.79 -27.32
N LEU A 782 -24.63 -26.83 -27.21
CA LEU A 782 -24.72 -25.61 -28.01
C LEU A 782 -24.57 -25.92 -29.51
N CYS A 783 -23.63 -26.78 -29.89
CA CYS A 783 -23.44 -27.19 -31.28
C CYS A 783 -24.65 -27.93 -31.87
N SER A 784 -25.38 -28.74 -31.08
CA SER A 784 -26.59 -29.42 -31.55
C SER A 784 -27.77 -28.47 -31.73
N GLU A 785 -27.89 -27.47 -30.86
CA GLU A 785 -28.99 -26.49 -30.89
C GLU A 785 -28.72 -25.30 -31.83
N PHE A 786 -27.46 -25.04 -32.20
CA PHE A 786 -27.08 -23.91 -33.05
C PHE A 786 -27.81 -23.85 -34.41
N PRO A 787 -27.97 -24.97 -35.16
CA PRO A 787 -28.78 -24.96 -36.38
C PRO A 787 -30.23 -24.57 -36.11
N GLN A 788 -30.77 -24.95 -34.96
CA GLN A 788 -32.14 -24.64 -34.57
C GLN A 788 -32.28 -23.15 -34.22
N ILE A 789 -31.32 -22.56 -33.51
CA ILE A 789 -31.23 -21.10 -33.33
C ILE A 789 -31.14 -20.40 -34.70
N MET A 790 -30.37 -20.95 -35.63
CA MET A 790 -30.19 -20.37 -36.96
C MET A 790 -31.42 -20.49 -37.87
N HIS A 791 -32.25 -21.52 -37.73
CA HIS A 791 -33.46 -21.70 -38.55
C HIS A 791 -34.74 -21.14 -37.89
N GLN A 792 -34.95 -21.43 -36.61
CA GLN A 792 -36.16 -21.05 -35.86
C GLN A 792 -36.01 -19.72 -35.11
N GLY A 793 -34.78 -19.23 -34.94
CA GLY A 793 -34.47 -17.95 -34.32
C GLY A 793 -34.32 -17.97 -32.80
N PHE A 794 -34.63 -19.09 -32.13
CA PHE A 794 -34.40 -19.28 -30.70
C PHE A 794 -34.22 -20.77 -30.34
N ALA A 795 -33.63 -21.04 -29.18
CA ALA A 795 -33.56 -22.36 -28.56
C ALA A 795 -33.45 -22.25 -27.03
N SER A 796 -33.90 -23.28 -26.31
CA SER A 796 -33.71 -23.40 -24.86
C SER A 796 -32.70 -24.49 -24.57
N LEU A 797 -31.64 -24.13 -23.86
CA LEU A 797 -30.60 -25.03 -23.38
C LEU A 797 -30.98 -25.54 -21.99
N GLN A 798 -30.72 -26.82 -21.74
CA GLN A 798 -30.90 -27.43 -20.42
C GLN A 798 -29.89 -26.87 -19.39
N SER A 799 -30.14 -27.11 -18.10
CA SER A 799 -29.22 -26.79 -17.00
C SER A 799 -27.81 -27.29 -17.29
N GLY A 800 -26.80 -26.53 -16.90
CA GLY A 800 -25.41 -26.88 -17.16
C GLY A 800 -24.42 -26.16 -16.27
N ILE A 801 -23.14 -26.39 -16.55
CA ILE A 801 -22.02 -25.73 -15.89
C ILE A 801 -21.24 -24.94 -16.95
N CYS A 802 -20.84 -23.74 -16.59
CA CYS A 802 -19.91 -22.92 -17.35
C CYS A 802 -18.76 -22.43 -16.47
N LEU A 803 -17.74 -21.85 -17.07
CA LEU A 803 -16.57 -21.30 -16.42
C LEU A 803 -16.56 -19.78 -16.54
N SER A 804 -16.21 -19.10 -15.46
CA SER A 804 -15.88 -17.66 -15.48
C SER A 804 -14.56 -17.41 -16.22
N SER A 805 -14.24 -16.15 -16.48
CA SER A 805 -12.93 -15.72 -17.00
C SER A 805 -11.77 -16.19 -16.11
N MET A 806 -12.03 -16.33 -14.79
CA MET A 806 -11.08 -16.77 -13.76
C MET A 806 -11.06 -18.30 -13.57
N GLY A 807 -11.79 -19.05 -14.40
CA GLY A 807 -11.84 -20.52 -14.35
C GLY A 807 -12.71 -21.07 -13.22
N ARG A 808 -13.57 -20.25 -12.59
CA ARG A 808 -14.47 -20.69 -11.53
C ARG A 808 -15.73 -21.35 -12.13
N PRO A 809 -16.15 -22.53 -11.65
CA PRO A 809 -17.36 -23.19 -12.13
C PRO A 809 -18.63 -22.44 -11.68
N ILE A 810 -19.55 -22.25 -12.60
CA ILE A 810 -20.84 -21.60 -12.43
C ILE A 810 -21.91 -22.60 -12.89
N SER A 811 -22.87 -22.89 -12.02
CA SER A 811 -24.06 -23.64 -12.38
C SER A 811 -25.16 -22.70 -12.85
N TYR A 812 -25.96 -23.11 -13.82
CA TYR A 812 -27.20 -22.41 -14.22
C TYR A 812 -28.34 -23.41 -14.42
N GLU A 813 -29.56 -23.00 -14.07
CA GLU A 813 -30.74 -23.87 -14.17
C GLU A 813 -31.25 -23.98 -15.60
N ARG A 814 -31.22 -22.88 -16.35
CA ARG A 814 -31.69 -22.84 -17.73
C ARG A 814 -30.98 -21.72 -18.48
N ALA A 815 -30.69 -21.95 -19.76
CA ALA A 815 -30.24 -20.88 -20.64
C ALA A 815 -31.16 -20.78 -21.86
N VAL A 816 -31.47 -19.55 -22.28
CA VAL A 816 -32.27 -19.27 -23.47
C VAL A 816 -31.40 -18.51 -24.45
N ALA A 817 -31.34 -18.98 -25.70
CA ALA A 817 -30.62 -18.32 -26.77
C ALA A 817 -31.59 -17.86 -27.86
N TRP A 818 -31.47 -16.62 -28.33
CA TRP A 818 -32.28 -16.10 -29.44
C TRP A 818 -31.51 -15.15 -30.33
N LYS A 819 -31.95 -15.05 -31.58
CA LYS A 819 -31.43 -14.08 -32.53
C LYS A 819 -31.92 -12.68 -32.20
N VAL A 820 -31.02 -11.72 -32.22
CA VAL A 820 -31.36 -10.30 -32.14
C VAL A 820 -31.41 -9.75 -33.56
N LEU A 821 -32.57 -9.27 -33.97
CA LEU A 821 -32.83 -8.72 -35.30
C LEU A 821 -32.72 -7.19 -35.24
N ASN A 822 -32.09 -6.60 -36.25
CA ASN A 822 -32.10 -5.14 -36.43
C ASN A 822 -33.43 -4.65 -37.05
N GLU A 823 -33.56 -3.35 -37.33
CA GLU A 823 -34.79 -2.78 -37.92
C GLU A 823 -35.11 -3.31 -39.35
N GLU A 824 -34.12 -3.91 -40.03
CA GLU A 824 -34.24 -4.48 -41.38
C GLU A 824 -34.49 -6.01 -41.34
N ASP A 825 -34.82 -6.56 -40.17
CA ASP A 825 -34.99 -8.00 -39.90
C ASP A 825 -33.75 -8.87 -40.20
N ASN A 826 -32.56 -8.25 -40.26
CA ASN A 826 -31.28 -8.95 -40.39
C ASN A 826 -30.75 -9.36 -39.00
N ALA A 827 -30.17 -10.57 -38.90
CA ALA A 827 -29.59 -11.07 -37.67
C ALA A 827 -28.31 -10.32 -37.29
N HIS A 828 -28.36 -9.53 -36.21
CA HIS A 828 -27.25 -8.71 -35.72
C HIS A 828 -26.32 -9.50 -34.79
N CYS A 829 -26.88 -10.20 -33.80
CA CYS A 829 -26.14 -11.01 -32.83
C CYS A 829 -27.03 -12.14 -32.29
N ILE A 830 -26.43 -13.06 -31.54
CA ILE A 830 -27.16 -14.05 -30.74
C ILE A 830 -27.09 -13.60 -29.28
N CYS A 831 -28.23 -13.56 -28.61
CA CYS A 831 -28.32 -13.23 -27.19
C CYS A 831 -28.57 -14.51 -26.38
N PHE A 832 -27.88 -14.63 -25.25
CA PHE A 832 -28.03 -15.68 -24.25
C PHE A 832 -28.53 -15.07 -22.95
N MET A 833 -29.50 -15.71 -22.32
CA MET A 833 -29.95 -15.39 -20.96
C MET A 833 -29.79 -16.63 -20.08
N PHE A 834 -28.96 -16.54 -19.05
CA PHE A 834 -28.75 -17.58 -18.04
C PHE A 834 -29.57 -17.28 -16.80
N VAL A 835 -30.45 -18.21 -16.44
CA VAL A 835 -31.42 -18.08 -15.36
C VAL A 835 -30.95 -18.86 -14.15
N ASN A 836 -31.11 -18.27 -12.95
CA ASN A 836 -30.73 -18.86 -11.66
C ASN A 836 -29.30 -19.41 -11.65
N TRP A 837 -28.35 -18.57 -12.06
CA TRP A 837 -26.94 -18.93 -12.04
C TRP A 837 -26.33 -18.73 -10.65
N SER A 838 -25.34 -19.55 -10.28
CA SER A 838 -24.57 -19.40 -9.04
C SER A 838 -23.20 -20.07 -9.13
N PHE A 839 -22.22 -19.53 -8.41
CA PHE A 839 -20.91 -20.17 -8.28
C PHE A 839 -21.01 -21.47 -7.49
N VAL A 840 -20.34 -22.52 -7.99
CA VAL A 840 -20.27 -23.85 -7.37
C VAL A 840 -19.23 -23.90 -6.26
#